data_AF-A0A3N5P6S0-F1
#
_entry.id   AF-A0A3N5P6S0-F1
#
_cell.length_a   1.000
_cell.length_b   1.000
_cell.length_c   1.000
_cell.angle_alpha   90.00
_cell.angle_beta   90.00
_cell.angle_gamma   90.00
#
_symmetry.space_group_name_H-M   'P 1'
#
loop_
_entity.id
_entity.type
_entity.pdbx_description
1 polymer ?
#
loop_
_entity_poly.entity_id
_entity_poly.type
_entity_poly.pdbx_seq_one_letter_code
_entity_poly.pdbx_strand_id
1 'polypeptide(L)'
;MARCWSSGRGCPKARLRAARTAGRPRPSLPRANWPTCWPRWAPSSCSTPTTSRSRIRPWPTRASAAPSSGSTTNAASARSAMESPAARRPAGPTGPYRSWTSPARWQTPAASRGASRCSRPHAHPMGGERRRAMSARRGCGLLAFLALFLLVACLVFAALSAGLVMTGELPAFEPRLTGLEPQPGFAFRPTTPITLTFDQPMDPASVESSFALVPAVPGSLAWNQDYTQVVFLPSGPGFEPGMRYRARLADGARAGLLPRTTRNAVEWGFSLPPLLADSSPAPGTAGLGPLPLLSARFNYALDCDATSQSFVITPPVPGSVDCQAGTWSFTPSVALAPDAAYSAGLQQVYLDGDPAPRPGPSWQFRTAPPLLVVDVAPGVDQLVADLWTPVAVTFNRPPVAETVEGRFGLADADGTPVEGEISWENGGTTLVFRPTGALKPLFSYRWRLEAGVQDALGFALAEALSRPFDTAAIVGVRDPGPDADVVSLTRPLRLSFTRPMDRDSVEAGLVLTPALQGEIAWEGDTLVFTPQDGWQGGTDYKVRLDAEVRDASGAPLAEALSWTFRSEPFLVEASVPAGEVLRLAQPLQLRFALPMDRASVERALVIAPDTPGELTWSDGDRTLPLDYRVYDKPKDGLTKNDHFRDLIAAAKRRGFRPRAVLFDRWYSSLDNLKQVRTCGWTFLTQLKANRKVDLDRQGYRAVALT
;
A
#
# COMPACT_ATOMS: atom_id res chain seq x y z
N MET A 1 12.97 20.11 68.81
CA MET A 1 14.39 20.37 69.14
C MET A 1 14.95 21.19 67.97
N ALA A 2 15.11 22.51 68.15
CA ALA A 2 16.40 23.25 68.15
C ALA A 2 17.12 23.26 66.77
N ARG A 3 17.64 24.35 66.19
CA ARG A 3 17.88 25.76 66.56
C ARG A 3 18.33 26.52 65.29
N CYS A 4 18.15 27.84 65.29
CA CYS A 4 18.74 28.83 64.37
C CYS A 4 20.28 28.94 64.43
N TRP A 5 20.88 29.51 63.37
CA TRP A 5 21.97 30.55 63.31
C TRP A 5 22.59 30.56 61.90
N SER A 6 23.19 31.60 61.29
CA SER A 6 23.51 33.02 61.59
C SER A 6 24.30 33.53 60.35
N SER A 7 23.90 34.59 59.63
CA SER A 7 24.46 35.96 59.62
C SER A 7 25.93 36.21 59.20
N GLY A 8 26.13 37.25 58.36
CA GLY A 8 27.34 38.11 58.28
C GLY A 8 27.86 38.33 56.86
N ARG A 9 27.50 39.38 56.09
CA ARG A 9 27.88 40.81 56.11
C ARG A 9 29.39 41.11 56.22
N GLY A 10 29.92 41.80 55.20
CA GLY A 10 31.17 42.57 55.22
C GLY A 10 31.06 43.77 54.25
N CYS A 11 31.19 44.98 54.80
CA CYS A 11 31.14 46.33 54.21
C CYS A 11 32.60 46.81 53.87
N PRO A 12 32.93 48.11 53.63
CA PRO A 12 32.55 49.05 52.55
C PRO A 12 33.75 49.92 52.04
N LYS A 13 33.47 50.95 51.20
CA LYS A 13 34.17 52.26 50.94
C LYS A 13 34.32 52.51 49.42
N ALA A 14 34.24 53.71 48.83
CA ALA A 14 33.75 55.05 49.20
C ALA A 14 33.72 55.92 47.91
N ARG A 15 32.71 56.81 47.80
CA ARG A 15 32.75 58.21 47.26
C ARG A 15 33.46 58.54 45.92
N LEU A 16 32.72 59.05 44.92
CA LEU A 16 32.41 60.48 44.62
C LEU A 16 32.21 60.79 43.11
N ARG A 17 31.07 61.47 42.81
CA ARG A 17 30.78 62.54 41.81
C ARG A 17 30.88 62.34 40.27
N ALA A 18 29.69 62.36 39.66
CA ALA A 18 29.09 63.42 38.83
C ALA A 18 29.29 63.52 37.29
N ALA A 19 28.15 63.89 36.65
CA ALA A 19 27.89 64.54 35.34
C ALA A 19 27.84 63.64 34.08
N ARG A 20 26.66 63.48 33.44
CA ARG A 20 26.11 64.24 32.26
C ARG A 20 27.04 64.11 31.03
N THR A 21 26.65 63.75 29.81
CA THR A 21 25.46 64.11 29.00
C THR A 21 25.50 63.36 27.65
N ALA A 22 24.31 63.10 27.07
CA ALA A 22 23.91 63.16 25.65
C ALA A 22 24.80 62.64 24.49
N GLY A 23 24.16 61.92 23.56
CA GLY A 23 24.64 61.78 22.17
C GLY A 23 23.79 60.85 21.30
N ARG A 24 22.74 61.39 20.65
CA ARG A 24 22.18 60.88 19.37
C ARG A 24 22.74 61.79 18.25
N PRO A 25 22.93 61.33 17.00
CA PRO A 25 21.89 61.56 15.97
C PRO A 25 21.79 60.52 14.82
N ARG A 26 20.70 60.62 14.04
CA ARG A 26 20.41 60.01 12.70
C ARG A 26 21.02 60.89 11.55
N PRO A 27 20.60 60.80 10.26
CA PRO A 27 20.85 59.79 9.20
C PRO A 27 21.39 60.43 7.88
N SER A 28 21.68 59.65 6.82
CA SER A 28 21.74 60.14 5.42
C SER A 28 21.72 59.03 4.33
N LEU A 29 21.04 59.31 3.21
CA LEU A 29 20.99 58.59 1.92
C LEU A 29 22.06 59.15 0.94
N PRO A 30 22.43 58.48 -0.18
CA PRO A 30 21.85 58.80 -1.52
C PRO A 30 21.86 57.70 -2.65
N ARG A 31 20.99 57.91 -3.68
CA ARG A 31 20.99 57.69 -5.18
C ARG A 31 22.06 56.78 -5.88
N ALA A 32 21.92 56.16 -7.07
CA ALA A 32 20.96 56.06 -8.19
C ALA A 32 21.43 54.99 -9.24
N ASN A 33 20.54 54.42 -10.09
CA ASN A 33 20.62 54.32 -11.58
C ASN A 33 19.74 53.21 -12.23
N TRP A 34 19.17 53.54 -13.40
CA TRP A 34 18.35 52.74 -14.36
C TRP A 34 19.22 52.18 -15.52
N PRO A 35 18.77 51.20 -16.34
CA PRO A 35 17.90 51.41 -17.54
C PRO A 35 16.81 50.33 -17.76
N THR A 36 15.53 50.68 -17.99
CA THR A 36 14.75 50.71 -19.28
C THR A 36 14.89 49.53 -20.26
N CYS A 37 13.80 48.78 -20.50
CA CYS A 37 13.05 48.73 -21.76
C CYS A 37 11.71 47.96 -21.63
N TRP A 38 10.63 48.60 -22.08
CA TRP A 38 9.24 48.12 -22.28
C TRP A 38 8.98 48.01 -23.81
N PRO A 39 7.92 47.32 -24.31
CA PRO A 39 6.59 47.94 -24.48
C PRO A 39 5.45 46.99 -24.06
N ARG A 40 4.50 47.38 -23.20
CA ARG A 40 3.34 48.29 -23.38
C ARG A 40 2.35 47.77 -24.45
N TRP A 41 1.12 47.49 -24.02
CA TRP A 41 -0.13 48.11 -24.50
C TRP A 41 -1.21 47.91 -23.41
N ALA A 42 -2.05 48.92 -23.23
CA ALA A 42 -3.18 49.05 -22.29
C ALA A 42 -4.39 49.56 -23.13
N PRO A 43 -5.55 49.94 -22.57
CA PRO A 43 -6.37 49.39 -21.48
C PRO A 43 -7.88 49.27 -21.88
N SER A 44 -8.72 49.00 -20.88
CA SER A 44 -10.12 49.50 -20.71
C SER A 44 -11.30 48.70 -21.29
N SER A 45 -12.21 48.27 -20.41
CA SER A 45 -13.52 48.92 -20.13
C SER A 45 -14.63 47.93 -19.74
N CYS A 46 -15.55 48.45 -18.92
CA CYS A 46 -16.73 47.82 -18.33
C CYS A 46 -17.67 47.14 -19.34
N SER A 47 -18.34 46.05 -18.92
CA SER A 47 -19.82 45.89 -18.95
C SER A 47 -20.25 44.44 -18.63
N THR A 48 -21.10 44.27 -17.62
CA THR A 48 -22.21 43.30 -17.60
C THR A 48 -23.37 43.89 -18.44
N PRO A 49 -24.41 43.15 -18.94
CA PRO A 49 -25.09 41.95 -18.41
C PRO A 49 -25.29 40.86 -19.52
N THR A 50 -25.91 39.68 -19.39
CA THR A 50 -27.25 39.33 -18.90
C THR A 50 -27.41 37.79 -18.99
N THR A 51 -28.16 37.21 -18.04
CA THR A 51 -28.95 35.96 -18.08
C THR A 51 -28.74 34.92 -19.19
N SER A 52 -28.52 33.66 -18.79
CA SER A 52 -29.28 32.54 -19.38
C SER A 52 -29.59 31.45 -18.34
N ARG A 53 -30.84 30.98 -18.41
CA ARG A 53 -31.45 29.92 -17.60
C ARG A 53 -30.97 28.54 -18.08
N SER A 54 -30.65 27.64 -17.18
CA SER A 54 -30.73 26.17 -17.40
C SER A 54 -31.23 25.52 -16.10
N ARG A 55 -32.54 25.36 -15.95
CA ARG A 55 -33.28 24.09 -16.11
C ARG A 55 -32.61 22.87 -15.46
N ILE A 56 -32.97 22.72 -14.20
CA ILE A 56 -33.12 21.46 -13.46
C ILE A 56 -33.95 20.46 -14.26
N ARG A 57 -33.48 19.21 -14.33
CA ARG A 57 -34.34 18.02 -14.50
C ARG A 57 -33.82 16.85 -13.64
N PRO A 58 -34.71 15.94 -13.24
CA PRO A 58 -34.61 15.21 -11.98
C PRO A 58 -34.20 13.74 -12.15
N TRP A 59 -33.79 13.16 -11.02
CA TRP A 59 -33.54 11.74 -10.79
C TRP A 59 -34.80 10.88 -11.00
N PRO A 60 -34.66 9.63 -11.48
CA PRO A 60 -35.73 8.65 -11.35
C PRO A 60 -35.65 7.90 -10.02
N THR A 61 -36.78 7.90 -9.33
CA THR A 61 -37.16 7.02 -8.22
C THR A 61 -37.24 5.56 -8.67
N ARG A 62 -36.82 4.64 -7.81
CA ARG A 62 -37.39 3.28 -7.80
C ARG A 62 -37.65 2.85 -6.36
N ALA A 63 -38.92 2.58 -6.11
CA ALA A 63 -39.47 2.15 -4.84
C ALA A 63 -39.25 0.65 -4.59
N SER A 64 -39.26 0.37 -3.30
CA SER A 64 -39.14 -0.87 -2.56
C SER A 64 -40.23 -1.92 -2.88
N ALA A 65 -39.86 -3.19 -2.82
CA ALA A 65 -40.75 -4.29 -2.45
C ALA A 65 -39.94 -5.38 -1.71
N ALA A 66 -40.44 -5.78 -0.55
CA ALA A 66 -40.03 -6.91 0.29
C ALA A 66 -41.33 -7.70 0.62
N PRO A 67 -41.35 -8.77 1.45
CA PRO A 67 -40.45 -9.92 1.65
C PRO A 67 -41.19 -11.29 1.67
N SER A 68 -40.48 -12.41 1.77
CA SER A 68 -40.96 -13.72 2.29
C SER A 68 -39.74 -14.61 2.59
N SER A 69 -39.32 -14.86 3.83
CA SER A 69 -39.86 -15.74 4.90
C SER A 69 -39.42 -17.21 4.81
N GLY A 70 -38.77 -17.69 5.88
CA GLY A 70 -38.61 -19.11 6.29
C GLY A 70 -37.26 -19.73 5.87
N SER A 71 -36.52 -20.47 6.70
CA SER A 71 -36.71 -20.94 8.07
C SER A 71 -35.38 -21.50 8.62
N THR A 72 -35.25 -21.40 9.94
CA THR A 72 -34.27 -21.98 10.87
C THR A 72 -34.00 -23.49 10.74
N THR A 73 -32.75 -23.90 11.02
CA THR A 73 -32.44 -25.01 11.95
C THR A 73 -31.05 -24.86 12.58
N ASN A 74 -31.01 -24.93 13.91
CA ASN A 74 -29.84 -25.10 14.76
C ASN A 74 -29.33 -26.56 14.73
N ALA A 75 -28.02 -26.76 14.87
CA ALA A 75 -27.46 -27.85 15.67
C ALA A 75 -26.00 -27.55 16.05
N ALA A 76 -25.68 -27.83 17.30
CA ALA A 76 -24.43 -27.50 17.99
C ALA A 76 -23.48 -28.71 18.10
N SER A 77 -22.24 -28.39 18.49
CA SER A 77 -21.31 -29.20 19.30
C SER A 77 -20.38 -30.20 18.58
N ALA A 78 -19.06 -29.96 18.66
CA ALA A 78 -18.16 -30.71 19.56
C ALA A 78 -16.68 -30.33 19.33
N ARG A 79 -15.96 -30.12 20.45
CA ARG A 79 -14.48 -30.11 20.54
C ARG A 79 -13.99 -31.55 20.55
N SER A 80 -12.82 -31.83 19.96
CA SER A 80 -11.69 -32.37 20.72
C SER A 80 -10.43 -32.57 19.87
N ALA A 81 -9.33 -32.42 20.59
CA ALA A 81 -7.94 -32.66 20.24
C ALA A 81 -7.65 -34.03 19.60
N MET A 82 -6.55 -34.10 18.85
CA MET A 82 -5.66 -35.26 18.91
C MET A 82 -4.21 -34.86 18.63
N GLU A 83 -3.38 -35.18 19.61
CA GLU A 83 -1.92 -35.15 19.61
C GLU A 83 -1.32 -36.31 18.79
N SER A 84 -0.04 -36.13 18.46
CA SER A 84 0.97 -37.04 17.88
C SER A 84 0.98 -38.50 18.40
N PRO A 85 1.77 -39.39 17.76
CA PRO A 85 3.09 -39.66 18.37
C PRO A 85 4.26 -39.89 17.40
N ALA A 86 5.45 -39.72 17.98
CA ALA A 86 6.79 -39.79 17.42
C ALA A 86 7.41 -41.20 17.36
N ALA A 87 8.50 -41.36 16.59
CA ALA A 87 9.73 -42.10 16.95
C ALA A 87 10.71 -42.12 15.74
N ARG A 88 12.05 -42.18 15.83
CA ARG A 88 13.10 -42.07 16.86
C ARG A 88 14.45 -42.04 16.10
N ARG A 89 15.45 -41.30 16.62
CA ARG A 89 16.90 -41.46 16.35
C ARG A 89 17.47 -42.70 17.06
N PRO A 90 18.70 -43.15 16.74
CA PRO A 90 19.93 -42.78 17.51
C PRO A 90 21.19 -42.68 16.59
N ALA A 91 22.41 -42.26 16.95
CA ALA A 91 23.12 -41.60 18.07
C ALA A 91 24.53 -41.16 17.55
N GLY A 92 25.22 -40.24 18.24
CA GLY A 92 26.59 -39.73 17.94
C GLY A 92 27.73 -40.71 18.32
N PRO A 93 29.01 -40.30 18.62
CA PRO A 93 29.40 -39.06 19.35
C PRO A 93 30.79 -38.38 19.05
N THR A 94 31.00 -37.21 19.70
CA THR A 94 32.25 -36.62 20.30
C THR A 94 33.46 -36.10 19.48
N GLY A 95 33.87 -34.83 19.75
CA GLY A 95 35.08 -34.11 19.25
C GLY A 95 36.39 -34.40 20.03
N PRO A 96 37.35 -33.47 20.31
CA PRO A 96 37.61 -32.06 19.88
C PRO A 96 39.11 -31.74 19.53
N TYR A 97 39.48 -30.55 18.96
CA TYR A 97 40.65 -29.68 19.35
C TYR A 97 41.00 -28.51 18.37
N ARG A 98 41.10 -27.30 18.94
CA ARG A 98 42.05 -26.15 18.80
C ARG A 98 42.77 -25.77 17.48
N SER A 99 42.52 -24.50 17.08
CA SER A 99 43.41 -23.34 16.78
C SER A 99 44.83 -23.51 16.19
N TRP A 100 45.25 -22.65 15.24
CA TRP A 100 46.32 -21.61 15.36
C TRP A 100 46.56 -20.85 14.02
N THR A 101 46.45 -19.52 14.08
CA THR A 101 47.27 -18.43 13.47
C THR A 101 47.78 -18.44 12.01
N SER A 102 47.41 -17.35 11.32
CA SER A 102 48.27 -16.30 10.71
C SER A 102 48.84 -16.43 9.27
N PRO A 103 49.13 -15.27 8.63
CA PRO A 103 49.20 -15.06 7.17
C PRO A 103 50.62 -14.81 6.64
N ALA A 104 50.81 -14.71 5.32
CA ALA A 104 51.51 -13.56 4.67
C ALA A 104 51.88 -13.76 3.19
N ARG A 105 51.84 -12.59 2.54
CA ARG A 105 52.31 -12.08 1.25
C ARG A 105 53.82 -12.28 0.97
N TRP A 106 54.25 -11.85 -0.23
CA TRP A 106 55.60 -11.53 -0.77
C TRP A 106 56.05 -12.48 -1.90
N GLN A 107 56.01 -12.04 -3.16
CA GLN A 107 56.96 -11.18 -3.89
C GLN A 107 58.21 -11.92 -4.41
N THR A 108 58.40 -11.77 -5.72
CA THR A 108 59.59 -12.03 -6.54
C THR A 108 60.84 -11.29 -6.06
N PRO A 109 62.03 -11.77 -6.45
CA PRO A 109 63.14 -10.88 -6.76
C PRO A 109 63.65 -11.07 -8.19
N ALA A 110 63.97 -9.93 -8.81
CA ALA A 110 64.86 -9.85 -9.97
C ALA A 110 66.31 -9.71 -9.48
N ALA A 111 67.25 -10.33 -10.18
CA ALA A 111 68.65 -9.91 -10.18
C ALA A 111 69.28 -10.20 -11.55
N SER A 112 70.00 -9.21 -12.05
CA SER A 112 70.58 -9.12 -13.37
C SER A 112 72.11 -9.22 -13.35
N ARG A 113 72.66 -9.63 -14.51
CA ARG A 113 74.00 -9.38 -15.09
C ARG A 113 75.13 -10.37 -14.82
N GLY A 114 75.68 -10.86 -15.93
CA GLY A 114 77.00 -11.46 -16.07
C GLY A 114 77.22 -11.97 -17.49
N ALA A 115 77.76 -11.13 -18.36
CA ALA A 115 77.98 -11.38 -19.78
C ALA A 115 79.18 -12.32 -20.05
N SER A 116 79.16 -13.10 -21.16
CA SER A 116 80.22 -13.09 -22.18
C SER A 116 80.02 -14.13 -23.32
N ARG A 117 79.99 -13.59 -24.55
CA ARG A 117 80.57 -14.06 -25.85
C ARG A 117 80.29 -15.50 -26.34
N CYS A 118 79.58 -15.63 -27.47
CA CYS A 118 80.08 -15.90 -28.85
C CYS A 118 80.81 -17.25 -28.97
N SER A 119 80.43 -18.22 -29.82
CA SER A 119 80.17 -18.13 -31.26
C SER A 119 79.60 -19.47 -31.78
N ARG A 120 78.78 -19.43 -32.85
CA ARG A 120 78.48 -20.54 -33.79
C ARG A 120 79.77 -21.02 -34.54
N PRO A 121 79.80 -21.96 -35.54
CA PRO A 121 78.75 -22.78 -36.21
C PRO A 121 79.19 -24.24 -36.62
N HIS A 122 78.33 -24.89 -37.43
CA HIS A 122 78.57 -25.96 -38.45
C HIS A 122 78.75 -27.42 -37.96
N ALA A 123 78.00 -28.43 -38.41
CA ALA A 123 77.54 -28.92 -39.74
C ALA A 123 78.51 -29.88 -40.47
N HIS A 124 78.09 -31.16 -40.52
CA HIS A 124 78.44 -32.25 -41.46
C HIS A 124 79.93 -32.71 -41.58
N PRO A 125 80.24 -33.78 -42.35
CA PRO A 125 79.82 -35.19 -42.26
C PRO A 125 81.06 -36.14 -42.34
N MET A 126 80.93 -37.44 -42.11
CA MET A 126 81.92 -38.45 -42.57
C MET A 126 81.19 -39.81 -42.64
N GLY A 127 81.15 -40.56 -43.74
CA GLY A 127 82.16 -40.69 -44.79
C GLY A 127 83.04 -41.88 -44.45
N GLY A 128 82.78 -43.02 -45.11
CA GLY A 128 83.38 -44.32 -44.75
C GLY A 128 84.87 -44.45 -45.05
N GLU A 129 85.47 -45.48 -44.45
CA GLU A 129 86.79 -45.95 -44.82
C GLU A 129 86.84 -47.47 -44.98
N ARG A 130 87.36 -47.86 -46.14
CA ARG A 130 87.79 -49.22 -46.49
C ARG A 130 89.05 -49.58 -45.68
N ARG A 131 89.14 -50.81 -45.18
CA ARG A 131 90.44 -51.44 -44.89
C ARG A 131 90.58 -52.78 -45.60
N ARG A 132 91.80 -52.97 -46.09
CA ARG A 132 92.26 -53.96 -47.06
C ARG A 132 92.43 -55.36 -46.46
N ALA A 133 92.30 -56.30 -47.38
CA ALA A 133 92.62 -57.73 -47.38
C ALA A 133 93.72 -58.22 -46.41
N MET A 134 93.46 -59.39 -45.81
CA MET A 134 94.47 -60.31 -45.28
C MET A 134 94.73 -61.44 -46.28
N SER A 135 96.01 -61.78 -46.44
CA SER A 135 96.48 -63.01 -47.09
C SER A 135 96.80 -64.05 -46.00
N ALA A 136 96.20 -65.24 -46.07
CA ALA A 136 96.91 -66.50 -45.84
C ALA A 136 96.01 -67.70 -46.22
N ARG A 137 96.55 -68.57 -47.06
CA ARG A 137 96.00 -69.85 -47.49
C ARG A 137 96.01 -70.88 -46.34
N ARG A 138 94.96 -71.71 -46.24
CA ARG A 138 94.93 -73.20 -46.05
C ARG A 138 93.71 -73.62 -45.20
N GLY A 139 92.93 -74.57 -45.71
CA GLY A 139 91.86 -75.26 -44.95
C GLY A 139 90.46 -75.30 -45.59
N CYS A 140 90.36 -75.51 -46.91
CA CYS A 140 89.14 -75.37 -47.71
C CYS A 140 88.20 -76.61 -47.69
N GLY A 141 87.95 -77.21 -46.53
CA GLY A 141 87.07 -78.38 -46.41
C GLY A 141 85.91 -78.21 -45.41
N LEU A 142 86.16 -77.53 -44.29
CA LEU A 142 85.19 -77.45 -43.18
C LEU A 142 84.33 -76.17 -43.23
N LEU A 143 84.87 -75.06 -43.74
CA LEU A 143 84.18 -73.76 -43.82
C LEU A 143 83.12 -73.69 -44.93
N ALA A 144 83.31 -74.43 -46.04
CA ALA A 144 82.32 -74.50 -47.12
C ALA A 144 81.07 -75.29 -46.69
N PHE A 145 81.25 -76.36 -45.90
CA PHE A 145 80.13 -77.09 -45.30
C PHE A 145 79.44 -76.27 -44.21
N LEU A 146 80.17 -75.53 -43.39
CA LEU A 146 79.57 -74.67 -42.35
C LEU A 146 78.79 -73.48 -42.96
N ALA A 147 79.32 -72.86 -44.02
CA ALA A 147 78.66 -71.77 -44.73
C ALA A 147 77.45 -72.25 -45.52
N LEU A 148 77.53 -73.41 -46.19
CA LEU A 148 76.38 -74.03 -46.85
C LEU A 148 75.33 -74.48 -45.84
N PHE A 149 75.73 -75.02 -44.69
CA PHE A 149 74.83 -75.41 -43.62
C PHE A 149 74.17 -74.19 -42.95
N LEU A 150 74.89 -73.08 -42.74
CA LEU A 150 74.33 -71.81 -42.27
C LEU A 150 73.40 -71.17 -43.30
N LEU A 151 73.71 -71.25 -44.59
CA LEU A 151 72.90 -70.66 -45.65
C LEU A 151 71.62 -71.49 -45.88
N VAL A 152 71.73 -72.81 -45.83
CA VAL A 152 70.57 -73.73 -45.83
C VAL A 152 69.78 -73.60 -44.52
N ALA A 153 70.43 -73.49 -43.36
CA ALA A 153 69.73 -73.25 -42.09
C ALA A 153 69.03 -71.89 -42.08
N CYS A 154 69.64 -70.83 -42.64
CA CYS A 154 69.00 -69.52 -42.79
C CYS A 154 67.87 -69.54 -43.84
N LEU A 155 68.00 -70.29 -44.94
CA LEU A 155 66.92 -70.46 -45.93
C LEU A 155 65.79 -71.31 -45.39
N VAL A 156 66.10 -72.36 -44.64
CA VAL A 156 65.10 -73.18 -43.93
C VAL A 156 64.47 -72.35 -42.83
N PHE A 157 65.21 -71.53 -42.08
CA PHE A 157 64.65 -70.65 -41.06
C PHE A 157 63.83 -69.52 -41.68
N ALA A 158 64.22 -68.96 -42.83
CA ALA A 158 63.46 -67.97 -43.60
C ALA A 158 62.21 -68.59 -44.25
N ALA A 159 62.28 -69.82 -44.75
CA ALA A 159 61.15 -70.57 -45.29
C ALA A 159 60.24 -71.13 -44.18
N LEU A 160 60.77 -71.48 -43.01
CA LEU A 160 59.99 -71.83 -41.82
C LEU A 160 59.34 -70.58 -41.26
N SER A 161 60.02 -69.42 -41.21
CA SER A 161 59.40 -68.19 -40.70
C SER A 161 58.39 -67.62 -41.70
N ALA A 162 58.66 -67.63 -43.01
CA ALA A 162 57.66 -67.33 -44.04
C ALA A 162 56.51 -68.35 -44.04
N GLY A 163 56.84 -69.63 -43.82
CA GLY A 163 55.89 -70.73 -43.65
C GLY A 163 55.02 -70.55 -42.41
N LEU A 164 55.59 -70.22 -41.24
CA LEU A 164 54.88 -69.96 -39.98
C LEU A 164 54.05 -68.68 -40.03
N VAL A 165 54.47 -67.68 -40.81
CA VAL A 165 53.67 -66.48 -41.10
C VAL A 165 52.49 -66.81 -42.02
N MET A 166 52.65 -67.75 -42.95
CA MET A 166 51.58 -68.24 -43.84
C MET A 166 50.66 -69.31 -43.20
N THR A 167 51.15 -70.10 -42.24
CA THR A 167 50.39 -71.14 -41.51
C THR A 167 49.81 -70.67 -40.18
N GLY A 168 50.13 -69.44 -39.73
CA GLY A 168 49.46 -68.78 -38.61
C GLY A 168 49.90 -69.21 -37.21
N GLU A 169 51.09 -69.79 -37.03
CA GLU A 169 51.59 -70.28 -35.72
C GLU A 169 52.49 -69.31 -34.94
N LEU A 170 52.60 -68.05 -35.36
CA LEU A 170 52.95 -66.97 -34.41
C LEU A 170 51.66 -66.56 -33.68
N PRO A 171 51.63 -66.47 -32.33
CA PRO A 171 50.48 -65.96 -31.60
C PRO A 171 50.33 -64.48 -31.94
N ALA A 172 49.61 -64.24 -33.01
CA ALA A 172 49.53 -62.96 -33.66
C ALA A 172 48.09 -62.53 -33.45
N PHE A 173 47.95 -61.68 -32.44
CA PHE A 173 46.67 -61.33 -31.84
C PHE A 173 45.79 -60.57 -32.82
N GLU A 174 44.48 -60.59 -32.58
CA GLU A 174 43.52 -59.72 -33.26
C GLU A 174 43.84 -58.25 -32.94
N PRO A 175 43.58 -57.29 -33.85
CA PRO A 175 43.77 -55.89 -33.52
C PRO A 175 42.89 -55.51 -32.34
N ARG A 176 43.49 -54.94 -31.30
CA ARG A 176 42.80 -54.49 -30.09
C ARG A 176 42.97 -53.00 -29.92
N LEU A 177 41.87 -52.39 -29.52
CA LEU A 177 41.87 -51.00 -29.11
C LEU A 177 42.48 -50.91 -27.70
N THR A 178 43.63 -50.27 -27.58
CA THR A 178 44.39 -50.09 -26.34
C THR A 178 44.12 -48.74 -25.69
N GLY A 179 43.67 -47.75 -26.48
CA GLY A 179 43.36 -46.42 -26.01
C GLY A 179 42.12 -45.85 -26.68
N LEU A 180 41.29 -45.21 -25.87
CA LEU A 180 40.11 -44.45 -26.27
C LEU A 180 40.17 -43.12 -25.57
N GLU A 181 40.47 -42.07 -26.34
CA GLU A 181 40.39 -40.71 -25.86
C GLU A 181 39.32 -39.94 -26.63
N PRO A 182 38.55 -39.10 -25.96
CA PRO A 182 38.49 -39.03 -24.52
C PRO A 182 37.72 -40.22 -23.90
N GLN A 183 37.98 -40.51 -22.61
CA GLN A 183 37.42 -41.67 -21.91
C GLN A 183 35.89 -41.58 -21.74
N PRO A 184 35.16 -42.71 -21.70
CA PRO A 184 33.70 -42.71 -21.49
C PRO A 184 33.31 -42.02 -20.18
N GLY A 185 32.29 -41.17 -20.23
CA GLY A 185 31.74 -40.48 -19.04
C GLY A 185 32.40 -39.15 -18.65
N PHE A 186 33.43 -38.69 -19.37
CA PHE A 186 33.98 -37.35 -19.18
C PHE A 186 33.22 -36.28 -19.98
N ALA A 187 33.27 -35.03 -19.49
CA ALA A 187 32.71 -33.86 -20.16
C ALA A 187 33.73 -33.25 -21.14
N PHE A 188 33.28 -32.91 -22.36
CA PHE A 188 34.15 -32.45 -23.44
C PHE A 188 33.84 -31.05 -23.95
N ARG A 189 34.78 -30.53 -24.74
CA ARG A 189 34.60 -29.29 -25.49
C ARG A 189 34.04 -29.62 -26.88
N PRO A 190 33.36 -28.66 -27.52
CA PRO A 190 32.82 -28.85 -28.87
C PRO A 190 33.83 -29.26 -29.94
N THR A 191 35.09 -28.87 -29.76
CA THR A 191 36.20 -29.18 -30.68
C THR A 191 37.13 -30.27 -30.16
N THR A 192 36.78 -30.98 -29.08
CA THR A 192 37.62 -32.04 -28.53
C THR A 192 37.78 -33.18 -29.55
N PRO A 193 39.01 -33.53 -29.96
CA PRO A 193 39.23 -34.64 -30.89
C PRO A 193 38.95 -35.99 -30.22
N ILE A 194 38.58 -36.99 -31.03
CA ILE A 194 38.42 -38.38 -30.57
C ILE A 194 39.60 -39.19 -31.11
N THR A 195 40.41 -39.77 -30.24
CA THR A 195 41.58 -40.58 -30.58
C THR A 195 41.32 -42.05 -30.28
N LEU A 196 41.54 -42.90 -31.27
CA LEU A 196 41.55 -44.35 -31.15
C LEU A 196 42.98 -44.85 -31.30
N THR A 197 43.47 -45.61 -30.33
CA THR A 197 44.81 -46.21 -30.34
C THR A 197 44.70 -47.73 -30.37
N PHE A 198 45.38 -48.36 -31.32
CA PHE A 198 45.42 -49.79 -31.54
C PHE A 198 46.76 -50.39 -31.09
N ASP A 199 46.79 -51.67 -30.75
CA ASP A 199 48.03 -52.40 -30.42
C ASP A 199 48.91 -52.74 -31.64
N GLN A 200 48.42 -52.48 -32.86
CA GLN A 200 49.12 -52.78 -34.11
C GLN A 200 48.65 -51.87 -35.26
N PRO A 201 49.40 -51.78 -36.39
CA PRO A 201 49.02 -50.99 -37.55
C PRO A 201 47.71 -51.45 -38.21
N MET A 202 46.83 -50.50 -38.52
CA MET A 202 45.51 -50.73 -39.13
C MET A 202 45.46 -50.34 -40.61
N ASP A 203 44.49 -50.87 -41.35
CA ASP A 203 44.10 -50.39 -42.68
C ASP A 203 43.19 -49.16 -42.55
N PRO A 204 43.63 -47.96 -42.96
CA PRO A 204 42.87 -46.72 -42.80
C PRO A 204 41.46 -46.77 -43.38
N ALA A 205 41.30 -47.23 -44.61
CA ALA A 205 40.00 -47.25 -45.30
C ALA A 205 38.99 -48.17 -44.60
N SER A 206 39.47 -49.28 -44.04
CA SER A 206 38.63 -50.22 -43.30
C SER A 206 38.18 -49.66 -41.95
N VAL A 207 39.03 -48.94 -41.22
CA VAL A 207 38.66 -48.30 -39.96
C VAL A 207 37.74 -47.10 -40.20
N GLU A 208 38.03 -46.28 -41.21
CA GLU A 208 37.22 -45.10 -41.57
C GLU A 208 35.78 -45.48 -41.95
N SER A 209 35.61 -46.55 -42.72
CA SER A 209 34.27 -47.08 -43.07
C SER A 209 33.54 -47.75 -41.90
N SER A 210 34.27 -48.15 -40.85
CA SER A 210 33.72 -48.83 -39.67
C SER A 210 33.44 -47.87 -38.50
N PHE A 211 33.95 -46.64 -38.54
CA PHE A 211 33.76 -45.64 -37.50
C PHE A 211 32.52 -44.78 -37.76
N ALA A 212 31.67 -44.61 -36.75
CA ALA A 212 30.46 -43.79 -36.82
C ALA A 212 30.22 -43.04 -35.51
N LEU A 213 29.63 -41.85 -35.63
CA LEU A 213 29.14 -41.04 -34.51
C LEU A 213 27.62 -40.93 -34.60
N VAL A 214 26.93 -41.05 -33.46
CA VAL A 214 25.48 -40.89 -33.34
C VAL A 214 25.19 -39.90 -32.21
N PRO A 215 24.61 -38.71 -32.50
CA PRO A 215 24.37 -38.14 -33.84
C PRO A 215 25.64 -37.95 -34.68
N ALA A 216 25.49 -37.90 -36.00
CA ALA A 216 26.61 -37.70 -36.92
C ALA A 216 27.19 -36.29 -36.76
N VAL A 217 28.53 -36.20 -36.72
CA VAL A 217 29.27 -34.94 -36.61
C VAL A 217 30.22 -34.86 -37.80
N PRO A 218 30.26 -33.75 -38.55
CA PRO A 218 31.22 -33.58 -39.64
C PRO A 218 32.63 -33.51 -39.07
N GLY A 219 33.58 -34.13 -39.78
CA GLY A 219 34.98 -34.14 -39.37
C GLY A 219 35.84 -34.97 -40.32
N SER A 220 37.12 -35.04 -40.01
CA SER A 220 38.11 -35.80 -40.77
C SER A 220 38.91 -36.71 -39.84
N LEU A 221 39.28 -37.90 -40.34
CA LEU A 221 40.17 -38.82 -39.63
C LEU A 221 41.61 -38.56 -40.05
N ALA A 222 42.51 -38.42 -39.08
CA ALA A 222 43.93 -38.19 -39.27
C ALA A 222 44.73 -39.33 -38.61
N TRP A 223 45.59 -39.98 -39.38
CA TRP A 223 46.40 -41.11 -38.91
C TRP A 223 47.81 -40.66 -38.52
N ASN A 224 48.39 -41.33 -37.52
CA ASN A 224 49.81 -41.22 -37.24
C ASN A 224 50.65 -41.98 -38.28
N GLN A 225 51.97 -41.75 -38.29
CA GLN A 225 52.88 -42.34 -39.29
C GLN A 225 52.90 -43.87 -39.28
N ASP A 226 52.66 -44.49 -38.12
CA ASP A 226 52.73 -45.95 -37.94
C ASP A 226 51.36 -46.64 -38.10
N TYR A 227 50.30 -45.88 -38.42
CA TYR A 227 48.91 -46.36 -38.56
C TYR A 227 48.35 -47.11 -37.33
N THR A 228 48.92 -46.86 -36.16
CA THR A 228 48.47 -47.41 -34.87
C THR A 228 47.51 -46.48 -34.13
N GLN A 229 47.36 -45.24 -34.59
CA GLN A 229 46.50 -44.24 -33.97
C GLN A 229 45.76 -43.43 -35.03
N VAL A 230 44.46 -43.24 -34.83
CA VAL A 230 43.62 -42.36 -35.64
C VAL A 230 42.92 -41.35 -34.74
N VAL A 231 42.92 -40.10 -35.19
CA VAL A 231 42.28 -38.98 -34.52
C VAL A 231 41.15 -38.46 -35.41
N PHE A 232 39.91 -38.54 -34.93
CA PHE A 232 38.78 -37.82 -35.50
C PHE A 232 38.85 -36.36 -35.05
N LEU A 233 39.03 -35.47 -36.02
CA LEU A 233 39.02 -34.02 -35.87
C LEU A 233 37.66 -33.49 -36.31
N PRO A 234 36.79 -33.04 -35.39
CA PRO A 234 35.52 -32.41 -35.76
C PRO A 234 35.77 -31.17 -36.62
N SER A 235 34.91 -30.94 -37.62
CA SER A 235 34.93 -29.75 -38.47
C SER A 235 33.68 -28.89 -38.28
N GLY A 236 33.74 -27.63 -38.71
CA GLY A 236 32.66 -26.67 -38.46
C GLY A 236 32.39 -26.50 -36.95
N PRO A 237 31.13 -26.45 -36.49
CA PRO A 237 30.80 -26.25 -35.08
C PRO A 237 31.06 -27.49 -34.20
N GLY A 238 31.58 -28.60 -34.73
CA GLY A 238 31.88 -29.80 -33.95
C GLY A 238 30.68 -30.37 -33.17
N PHE A 239 30.90 -30.74 -31.91
CA PHE A 239 29.86 -31.29 -31.03
C PHE A 239 28.96 -30.19 -30.44
N GLU A 240 27.66 -30.45 -30.37
CA GLU A 240 26.68 -29.52 -29.82
C GLU A 240 26.64 -29.60 -28.27
N PRO A 241 26.78 -28.47 -27.55
CA PRO A 241 26.67 -28.44 -26.09
C PRO A 241 25.35 -29.00 -25.57
N GLY A 242 25.38 -29.68 -24.43
CA GLY A 242 24.19 -30.30 -23.81
C GLY A 242 23.75 -31.62 -24.47
N MET A 243 24.35 -32.00 -25.59
CA MET A 243 24.02 -33.24 -26.30
C MET A 243 24.83 -34.43 -25.79
N ARG A 244 24.25 -35.62 -26.00
CA ARG A 244 24.89 -36.91 -25.77
C ARG A 244 25.25 -37.53 -27.11
N TYR A 245 26.48 -38.01 -27.22
CA TYR A 245 27.00 -38.66 -28.41
C TYR A 245 27.42 -40.09 -28.08
N ARG A 246 27.30 -40.97 -29.08
CA ARG A 246 27.82 -42.32 -29.06
C ARG A 246 28.78 -42.50 -30.23
N ALA A 247 30.01 -42.85 -29.93
CA ALA A 247 30.96 -43.28 -30.93
C ALA A 247 30.94 -44.81 -31.03
N ARG A 248 30.96 -45.33 -32.26
CA ARG A 248 30.94 -46.74 -32.58
C ARG A 248 32.05 -47.05 -33.56
N LEU A 249 32.86 -48.05 -33.24
CA LEU A 249 33.72 -48.74 -34.19
C LEU A 249 33.10 -50.13 -34.41
N ALA A 250 32.63 -50.40 -35.63
CA ALA A 250 32.08 -51.71 -35.98
C ALA A 250 33.13 -52.83 -35.91
N ASP A 251 32.67 -54.07 -35.80
CA ASP A 251 33.52 -55.24 -36.07
C ASP A 251 33.92 -55.26 -37.55
N GLY A 252 34.96 -56.02 -37.89
CA GLY A 252 35.40 -56.13 -39.28
C GLY A 252 36.50 -55.15 -39.71
N ALA A 253 36.99 -54.25 -38.85
CA ALA A 253 38.04 -53.29 -39.19
C ALA A 253 39.42 -53.99 -39.31
N ARG A 254 40.12 -53.81 -40.43
CA ARG A 254 41.27 -54.64 -40.83
C ARG A 254 42.62 -54.17 -40.27
N ALA A 255 43.49 -55.12 -39.96
CA ALA A 255 44.93 -54.88 -39.78
C ALA A 255 45.60 -54.53 -41.14
N GLY A 256 46.65 -53.70 -41.13
CA GLY A 256 47.21 -53.16 -42.37
C GLY A 256 47.76 -54.21 -43.36
N LEU A 257 48.57 -55.16 -42.90
CA LEU A 257 49.27 -56.15 -43.75
C LEU A 257 48.76 -57.59 -43.62
N LEU A 258 47.78 -57.83 -42.73
CA LEU A 258 47.30 -59.16 -42.39
C LEU A 258 45.78 -59.24 -42.57
N PRO A 259 45.22 -60.36 -43.07
CA PRO A 259 43.78 -60.52 -43.30
C PRO A 259 43.03 -60.77 -41.98
N ARG A 260 43.12 -59.84 -41.03
CA ARG A 260 42.54 -59.92 -39.69
C ARG A 260 41.68 -58.72 -39.41
N THR A 261 40.60 -58.93 -38.67
CA THR A 261 39.64 -57.89 -38.35
C THR A 261 39.40 -57.76 -36.85
N THR A 262 38.95 -56.58 -36.42
CA THR A 262 38.35 -56.42 -35.09
C THR A 262 37.18 -57.41 -34.96
N ARG A 263 37.12 -58.15 -33.84
CA ARG A 263 36.10 -59.18 -33.62
C ARG A 263 34.81 -58.62 -33.05
N ASN A 264 34.92 -57.63 -32.16
CA ASN A 264 33.79 -57.05 -31.44
C ASN A 264 33.66 -55.59 -31.83
N ALA A 265 32.43 -55.15 -32.07
CA ALA A 265 32.13 -53.73 -32.16
C ALA A 265 32.39 -53.08 -30.78
N VAL A 266 32.99 -51.89 -30.80
CA VAL A 266 33.23 -51.08 -29.60
C VAL A 266 32.31 -49.86 -29.67
N GLU A 267 31.51 -49.66 -28.63
CA GLU A 267 30.66 -48.49 -28.47
C GLU A 267 30.97 -47.79 -27.15
N TRP A 268 31.07 -46.47 -27.19
CA TRP A 268 31.16 -45.66 -25.99
C TRP A 268 30.37 -44.37 -26.12
N GLY A 269 29.86 -43.90 -24.99
CA GLY A 269 29.06 -42.70 -24.88
C GLY A 269 29.78 -41.58 -24.16
N PHE A 270 29.47 -40.35 -24.56
CA PHE A 270 29.89 -39.15 -23.86
C PHE A 270 28.85 -38.04 -23.94
N SER A 271 28.98 -37.06 -23.05
CA SER A 271 28.04 -35.94 -22.96
C SER A 271 28.78 -34.62 -22.83
N LEU A 272 28.29 -33.61 -23.54
CA LEU A 272 28.77 -32.25 -23.39
C LEU A 272 27.95 -31.52 -22.31
N PRO A 273 28.57 -30.74 -21.42
CA PRO A 273 27.85 -29.78 -20.57
C PRO A 273 26.94 -28.86 -21.41
N PRO A 274 25.81 -28.39 -20.86
CA PRO A 274 25.00 -27.39 -21.57
C PRO A 274 25.81 -26.11 -21.81
N LEU A 275 25.48 -25.34 -22.85
CA LEU A 275 26.19 -24.09 -23.17
C LEU A 275 26.16 -23.12 -21.97
N LEU A 276 24.94 -22.83 -21.52
CA LEU A 276 24.67 -22.01 -20.33
C LEU A 276 24.64 -22.89 -19.08
N ALA A 277 25.40 -22.50 -18.06
CA ALA A 277 25.36 -23.10 -16.74
C ALA A 277 24.23 -22.50 -15.89
N ASP A 278 24.20 -21.17 -15.78
CA ASP A 278 23.14 -20.41 -15.10
C ASP A 278 22.99 -18.99 -15.69
N SER A 279 21.86 -18.36 -15.39
CA SER A 279 21.64 -16.94 -15.66
C SER A 279 20.98 -16.27 -14.46
N SER A 280 21.35 -15.02 -14.21
CA SER A 280 20.72 -14.16 -13.22
C SER A 280 20.30 -12.84 -13.88
N PRO A 281 19.06 -12.37 -13.71
CA PRO A 281 17.95 -13.08 -13.10
C PRO A 281 17.57 -14.35 -13.89
N ALA A 282 16.92 -15.30 -13.22
CA ALA A 282 16.37 -16.47 -13.89
C ALA A 282 15.24 -16.06 -14.86
N PRO A 283 14.99 -16.81 -15.95
CA PRO A 283 13.91 -16.50 -16.87
C PRO A 283 12.55 -16.39 -16.16
N GLY A 284 11.82 -15.30 -16.42
CA GLY A 284 10.52 -15.00 -15.82
C GLY A 284 10.57 -14.33 -14.44
N THR A 285 11.75 -13.95 -13.94
CA THR A 285 11.87 -13.25 -12.65
C THR A 285 11.15 -11.91 -12.69
N ALA A 286 10.40 -11.60 -11.64
CA ALA A 286 9.68 -10.34 -11.47
C ALA A 286 10.11 -9.64 -10.16
N GLY A 287 9.75 -8.37 -10.02
CA GLY A 287 10.00 -7.61 -8.80
C GLY A 287 11.44 -7.15 -8.63
N LEU A 288 12.20 -7.06 -9.73
CA LEU A 288 13.59 -6.59 -9.68
C LEU A 288 13.69 -5.09 -9.40
N GLY A 289 14.77 -4.70 -8.74
CA GLY A 289 15.14 -3.28 -8.59
C GLY A 289 15.39 -2.58 -9.93
N PRO A 290 15.62 -1.26 -9.92
CA PRO A 290 15.83 -0.47 -11.13
C PRO A 290 17.20 -0.69 -11.77
N LEU A 291 18.19 -1.26 -11.05
CA LEU A 291 19.54 -1.53 -11.56
C LEU A 291 19.93 -3.00 -11.33
N PRO A 292 19.21 -3.98 -11.91
CA PRO A 292 19.54 -5.38 -11.73
C PRO A 292 20.84 -5.71 -12.48
N LEU A 293 21.74 -6.45 -11.82
CA LEU A 293 22.87 -7.07 -12.50
C LEU A 293 22.35 -8.23 -13.36
N LEU A 294 22.58 -8.16 -14.67
CA LEU A 294 22.29 -9.26 -15.58
C LEU A 294 23.57 -10.08 -15.75
N SER A 295 23.52 -11.39 -15.56
CA SER A 295 24.66 -12.27 -15.75
C SER A 295 24.27 -13.60 -16.38
N ALA A 296 25.20 -14.16 -17.14
CA ALA A 296 25.12 -15.47 -17.75
C ALA A 296 26.46 -16.19 -17.57
N ARG A 297 26.44 -17.35 -16.92
CA ARG A 297 27.63 -18.17 -16.73
C ARG A 297 27.60 -19.35 -17.69
N PHE A 298 28.72 -19.58 -18.37
CA PHE A 298 28.87 -20.62 -19.38
C PHE A 298 29.77 -21.74 -18.88
N ASN A 299 29.54 -22.97 -19.34
CA ASN A 299 30.41 -24.11 -19.03
C ASN A 299 31.70 -24.14 -19.88
N TYR A 300 31.83 -23.18 -20.80
CA TYR A 300 32.89 -23.10 -21.79
C TYR A 300 33.56 -21.73 -21.74
N ALA A 301 34.84 -21.68 -22.13
CA ALA A 301 35.56 -20.42 -22.30
C ALA A 301 34.96 -19.63 -23.47
N LEU A 302 34.79 -18.32 -23.27
CA LEU A 302 34.19 -17.42 -24.25
C LEU A 302 35.27 -16.60 -24.95
N ASP A 303 35.07 -16.34 -26.24
CA ASP A 303 35.61 -15.13 -26.86
C ASP A 303 34.76 -13.96 -26.36
N CYS A 304 35.29 -13.26 -25.36
CA CYS A 304 34.56 -12.22 -24.65
C CYS A 304 34.28 -10.99 -25.52
N ASP A 305 35.16 -10.63 -26.45
CA ASP A 305 34.97 -9.47 -27.31
C ASP A 305 33.83 -9.72 -28.30
N ALA A 306 33.87 -10.86 -29.01
CA ALA A 306 32.84 -11.22 -29.98
C ALA A 306 31.50 -11.52 -29.31
N THR A 307 31.50 -12.23 -28.18
CA THR A 307 30.26 -12.56 -27.45
C THR A 307 29.57 -11.31 -26.93
N SER A 308 30.31 -10.37 -26.33
CA SER A 308 29.75 -9.14 -25.76
C SER A 308 29.09 -8.24 -26.81
N GLN A 309 29.57 -8.26 -28.05
CA GLN A 309 28.97 -7.51 -29.17
C GLN A 309 27.59 -8.04 -29.60
N SER A 310 27.24 -9.27 -29.22
CA SER A 310 25.94 -9.88 -29.56
C SER A 310 24.83 -9.57 -28.55
N PHE A 311 25.14 -8.86 -27.47
CA PHE A 311 24.18 -8.58 -26.40
C PHE A 311 23.09 -7.63 -26.88
N VAL A 312 21.84 -7.99 -26.60
CA VAL A 312 20.68 -7.15 -26.85
C VAL A 312 19.75 -7.16 -25.63
N ILE A 313 19.28 -5.97 -25.27
CA ILE A 313 18.21 -5.77 -24.30
C ILE A 313 17.08 -4.96 -24.96
N THR A 314 15.85 -5.37 -24.72
CA THR A 314 14.63 -4.71 -25.24
C THR A 314 13.64 -4.48 -24.09
N PRO A 315 13.17 -3.24 -23.85
CA PRO A 315 13.63 -1.98 -24.46
C PRO A 315 15.15 -1.73 -24.30
N PRO A 316 15.80 -0.98 -25.21
CA PRO A 316 17.23 -0.72 -25.13
C PRO A 316 17.59 0.12 -23.90
N VAL A 317 18.64 -0.29 -23.19
CA VAL A 317 19.13 0.38 -21.97
C VAL A 317 20.65 0.50 -22.06
N PRO A 318 21.25 1.67 -21.82
CA PRO A 318 22.70 1.82 -21.76
C PRO A 318 23.26 1.14 -20.51
N GLY A 319 24.49 0.64 -20.61
CA GLY A 319 25.20 0.01 -19.51
C GLY A 319 26.58 -0.45 -19.92
N SER A 320 27.29 -1.07 -18.98
CA SER A 320 28.61 -1.65 -19.22
C SER A 320 28.53 -3.17 -19.18
N VAL A 321 29.25 -3.80 -20.11
CA VAL A 321 29.43 -5.25 -20.15
C VAL A 321 30.79 -5.60 -19.54
N ASP A 322 30.83 -6.66 -18.74
CA ASP A 322 32.06 -7.29 -18.26
C ASP A 322 32.00 -8.80 -18.56
N CYS A 323 33.11 -9.36 -19.04
CA CYS A 323 33.20 -10.76 -19.42
C CYS A 323 34.55 -11.33 -18.97
N GLN A 324 34.51 -12.29 -18.05
CA GLN A 324 35.70 -12.91 -17.47
C GLN A 324 35.46 -14.38 -17.18
N ALA A 325 36.41 -15.24 -17.57
CA ALA A 325 36.45 -16.66 -17.20
C ALA A 325 35.12 -17.42 -17.43
N GLY A 326 34.46 -17.20 -18.57
CA GLY A 326 33.18 -17.85 -18.90
C GLY A 326 31.96 -17.25 -18.22
N THR A 327 32.12 -16.14 -17.49
CA THR A 327 31.01 -15.37 -16.91
C THR A 327 30.88 -14.06 -17.66
N TRP A 328 29.70 -13.85 -18.24
CA TRP A 328 29.32 -12.60 -18.88
C TRP A 328 28.35 -11.85 -17.98
N SER A 329 28.47 -10.52 -17.90
CA SER A 329 27.56 -9.68 -17.13
C SER A 329 27.33 -8.32 -17.75
N PHE A 330 26.16 -7.74 -17.50
CA PHE A 330 25.76 -6.41 -17.90
C PHE A 330 25.21 -5.64 -16.69
N THR A 331 25.78 -4.46 -16.45
CA THR A 331 25.33 -3.53 -15.43
C THR A 331 24.69 -2.32 -16.12
N PRO A 332 23.37 -2.11 -15.98
CA PRO A 332 22.71 -0.91 -16.48
C PRO A 332 23.33 0.35 -15.87
N SER A 333 23.55 1.39 -16.68
CA SER A 333 24.04 2.69 -16.19
C SER A 333 22.92 3.67 -15.86
N VAL A 334 21.69 3.36 -16.28
CA VAL A 334 20.47 4.10 -15.97
C VAL A 334 19.43 3.17 -15.37
N ALA A 335 18.62 3.72 -14.47
CA ALA A 335 17.50 2.99 -13.88
C ALA A 335 16.55 2.49 -14.96
N LEU A 336 16.23 1.20 -14.94
CA LEU A 336 15.18 0.60 -15.73
C LEU A 336 13.82 1.18 -15.28
N ALA A 337 12.90 1.29 -16.23
CA ALA A 337 11.55 1.77 -15.94
C ALA A 337 10.85 0.83 -14.94
N PRO A 338 10.11 1.38 -13.96
CA PRO A 338 9.33 0.57 -13.02
C PRO A 338 8.16 -0.13 -13.73
N ASP A 339 7.72 -1.27 -13.18
CA ASP A 339 6.66 -2.14 -13.73
C ASP A 339 6.78 -2.45 -15.24
N ALA A 340 8.02 -2.57 -15.72
CA ALA A 340 8.29 -2.81 -17.12
C ALA A 340 8.85 -4.21 -17.35
N ALA A 341 8.41 -4.85 -18.43
CA ALA A 341 8.96 -6.11 -18.90
C ALA A 341 10.15 -5.84 -19.83
N TYR A 342 11.23 -6.58 -19.61
CA TYR A 342 12.45 -6.54 -20.41
C TYR A 342 12.76 -7.94 -20.94
N SER A 343 13.33 -7.99 -22.14
CA SER A 343 13.95 -9.17 -22.72
C SER A 343 15.44 -8.88 -22.93
N ALA A 344 16.30 -9.67 -22.30
CA ALA A 344 17.75 -9.55 -22.44
C ALA A 344 18.35 -10.87 -22.91
N GLY A 345 19.43 -10.81 -23.66
CA GLY A 345 20.10 -12.01 -24.12
C GLY A 345 21.31 -11.73 -24.99
N LEU A 346 22.09 -12.78 -25.22
CA LEU A 346 23.15 -12.81 -26.21
C LEU A 346 22.58 -13.47 -27.45
N GLN A 347 22.55 -12.77 -28.59
CA GLN A 347 22.03 -13.38 -29.82
C GLN A 347 22.90 -14.56 -30.28
N GLN A 348 24.22 -14.43 -30.09
CA GLN A 348 25.22 -15.41 -30.50
C GLN A 348 26.30 -15.52 -29.42
N VAL A 349 26.75 -16.73 -29.11
CA VAL A 349 27.84 -17.00 -28.17
C VAL A 349 29.02 -17.52 -28.96
N TYR A 350 30.18 -16.89 -28.77
CA TYR A 350 31.43 -17.26 -29.41
C TYR A 350 32.30 -17.94 -28.36
N LEU A 351 32.63 -19.21 -28.60
CA LEU A 351 33.51 -19.96 -27.72
C LEU A 351 34.96 -19.77 -28.17
N ASP A 352 35.87 -19.70 -27.21
CA ASP A 352 37.30 -19.50 -27.51
C ASP A 352 37.86 -20.69 -28.32
N GLY A 353 38.43 -20.39 -29.49
CA GLY A 353 38.96 -21.38 -30.44
C GLY A 353 37.91 -22.14 -31.26
N ASP A 354 36.63 -21.81 -31.17
CA ASP A 354 35.54 -22.44 -31.93
C ASP A 354 35.32 -21.68 -33.26
N PRO A 355 35.25 -22.36 -34.42
CA PRO A 355 35.23 -21.68 -35.72
C PRO A 355 33.87 -21.07 -36.11
N ALA A 356 32.80 -21.33 -35.34
CA ALA A 356 31.46 -20.84 -35.62
C ALA A 356 30.72 -20.43 -34.34
N PRO A 357 29.90 -19.35 -34.38
CA PRO A 357 29.07 -18.96 -33.24
C PRO A 357 27.91 -19.93 -33.01
N ARG A 358 27.38 -19.88 -31.79
CA ARG A 358 26.21 -20.67 -31.37
C ARG A 358 25.07 -19.76 -30.96
N PRO A 359 23.80 -20.17 -31.11
CA PRO A 359 22.66 -19.44 -30.57
C PRO A 359 22.84 -19.18 -29.07
N GLY A 360 22.77 -17.91 -28.67
CA GLY A 360 22.93 -17.54 -27.28
C GLY A 360 21.62 -17.56 -26.49
N PRO A 361 21.69 -17.46 -25.15
CA PRO A 361 20.52 -17.44 -24.29
C PRO A 361 19.75 -16.11 -24.40
N SER A 362 18.42 -16.20 -24.30
CA SER A 362 17.53 -15.06 -24.10
C SER A 362 16.58 -15.32 -22.93
N TRP A 363 16.38 -14.33 -22.07
CA TRP A 363 15.46 -14.42 -20.94
C TRP A 363 14.66 -13.14 -20.76
N GLN A 364 13.48 -13.29 -20.17
CA GLN A 364 12.60 -12.18 -19.84
C GLN A 364 12.59 -11.94 -18.33
N PHE A 365 12.44 -10.69 -17.93
CA PHE A 365 12.27 -10.30 -16.53
C PHE A 365 11.40 -9.05 -16.41
N ARG A 366 10.91 -8.77 -15.20
CA ARG A 366 10.08 -7.59 -14.90
C ARG A 366 10.61 -6.83 -13.68
N THR A 367 10.70 -5.51 -13.79
CA THR A 367 11.00 -4.62 -12.66
C THR A 367 9.81 -4.49 -11.72
N ALA A 368 10.05 -4.18 -10.44
CA ALA A 368 8.96 -3.96 -9.49
C ALA A 368 8.16 -2.69 -9.85
N PRO A 369 6.90 -2.58 -9.36
CA PRO A 369 6.15 -1.32 -9.43
C PRO A 369 6.93 -0.13 -8.83
N PRO A 370 6.60 1.12 -9.16
CA PRO A 370 7.26 2.26 -8.52
C PRO A 370 6.94 2.31 -7.01
N LEU A 371 7.82 2.95 -6.23
CA LEU A 371 7.51 3.30 -4.85
C LEU A 371 6.48 4.44 -4.87
N LEU A 372 5.36 4.25 -4.18
CA LEU A 372 4.23 5.18 -4.19
C LEU A 372 3.71 5.41 -2.76
N VAL A 373 3.22 6.62 -2.51
CA VAL A 373 2.32 6.88 -1.38
C VAL A 373 0.91 6.50 -1.80
N VAL A 374 0.31 5.55 -1.09
CA VAL A 374 -1.02 4.98 -1.41
C VAL A 374 -2.13 5.55 -0.54
N ASP A 375 -1.79 6.08 0.64
CA ASP A 375 -2.77 6.67 1.55
C ASP A 375 -2.11 7.72 2.45
N VAL A 376 -2.90 8.72 2.85
CA VAL A 376 -2.47 9.81 3.73
C VAL A 376 -3.60 10.20 4.68
N ALA A 377 -3.26 10.38 5.95
CA ALA A 377 -4.16 10.88 6.98
C ALA A 377 -3.50 12.06 7.71
N PRO A 378 -4.19 13.17 7.98
CA PRO A 378 -5.50 13.53 7.44
C PRO A 378 -5.53 13.56 5.90
N GLY A 379 -6.68 13.23 5.33
CA GLY A 379 -6.89 13.26 3.88
C GLY A 379 -6.91 14.69 3.33
N VAL A 380 -6.90 14.82 2.01
CA VAL A 380 -6.96 16.13 1.34
C VAL A 380 -8.30 16.82 1.66
N ASP A 381 -8.24 18.11 1.95
CA ASP A 381 -9.40 18.96 2.32
C ASP A 381 -10.19 18.45 3.54
N GLN A 382 -9.59 17.59 4.36
CA GLN A 382 -10.20 17.13 5.60
C GLN A 382 -10.08 18.20 6.69
N LEU A 383 -11.21 18.50 7.34
CA LEU A 383 -11.24 19.34 8.53
C LEU A 383 -10.95 18.50 9.77
N VAL A 384 -9.89 18.84 10.49
CA VAL A 384 -9.38 18.09 11.65
C VAL A 384 -9.87 18.71 12.95
N ALA A 385 -10.70 17.99 13.70
CA ALA A 385 -11.20 18.45 14.99
C ALA A 385 -10.22 18.20 16.15
N ASP A 386 -9.45 17.11 16.12
CA ASP A 386 -8.47 16.80 17.16
C ASP A 386 -7.12 17.47 16.84
N LEU A 387 -6.67 18.41 17.69
CA LEU A 387 -5.43 19.16 17.49
C LEU A 387 -4.16 18.33 17.72
N TRP A 388 -4.27 17.10 18.21
CA TRP A 388 -3.17 16.16 18.34
C TRP A 388 -3.16 15.11 17.23
N THR A 389 -4.04 15.27 16.24
CA THR A 389 -4.16 14.34 15.11
C THR A 389 -2.79 14.16 14.46
N PRO A 390 -2.27 12.92 14.41
CA PRO A 390 -1.02 12.64 13.74
C PRO A 390 -1.15 12.75 12.22
N VAL A 391 -0.05 13.02 11.55
CA VAL A 391 0.05 12.87 10.09
C VAL A 391 0.62 11.50 9.77
N ALA A 392 -0.17 10.64 9.13
CA ALA A 392 0.25 9.34 8.65
C ALA A 392 0.41 9.33 7.11
N VAL A 393 1.52 8.77 6.63
CA VAL A 393 1.81 8.60 5.21
C VAL A 393 2.12 7.13 4.95
N THR A 394 1.26 6.48 4.16
CA THR A 394 1.36 5.03 3.87
C THR A 394 1.91 4.80 2.47
N PHE A 395 2.94 3.97 2.38
CA PHE A 395 3.60 3.58 1.14
C PHE A 395 3.10 2.22 0.64
N ASN A 396 3.17 1.96 -0.66
CA ASN A 396 2.80 0.65 -1.24
C ASN A 396 3.74 -0.50 -0.82
N ARG A 397 4.90 -0.18 -0.24
CA ARG A 397 5.87 -1.11 0.35
C ARG A 397 6.84 -0.34 1.28
N PRO A 398 7.60 -1.02 2.15
CA PRO A 398 8.49 -0.34 3.09
C PRO A 398 9.59 0.47 2.38
N PRO A 399 9.66 1.80 2.60
CA PRO A 399 10.82 2.59 2.21
C PRO A 399 11.99 2.37 3.19
N VAL A 400 13.17 2.89 2.84
CA VAL A 400 14.30 3.02 3.76
C VAL A 400 14.02 4.21 4.68
N ALA A 401 13.81 3.93 5.97
CA ALA A 401 13.30 4.89 6.95
C ALA A 401 14.11 6.20 7.00
N GLU A 402 15.45 6.12 7.01
CA GLU A 402 16.31 7.30 7.09
C GLU A 402 16.13 8.23 5.88
N THR A 403 15.77 7.69 4.71
CA THR A 403 15.53 8.50 3.51
C THR A 403 14.22 9.27 3.56
N VAL A 404 13.28 8.84 4.40
CA VAL A 404 11.99 9.50 4.62
C VAL A 404 12.10 10.53 5.73
N GLU A 405 12.70 10.16 6.86
CA GLU A 405 12.81 11.01 8.04
C GLU A 405 13.57 12.32 7.75
N GLY A 406 14.65 12.25 6.95
CA GLY A 406 15.39 13.44 6.52
C GLY A 406 14.69 14.29 5.45
N ARG A 407 13.51 13.86 4.95
CA ARG A 407 12.79 14.48 3.82
C ARG A 407 11.33 14.82 4.13
N PHE A 408 10.84 14.42 5.29
CA PHE A 408 9.50 14.71 5.75
C PHE A 408 9.50 15.96 6.62
N GLY A 409 8.48 16.81 6.47
CA GLY A 409 8.27 17.93 7.36
C GLY A 409 6.81 18.38 7.39
N LEU A 410 6.35 18.82 8.56
CA LEU A 410 5.07 19.49 8.73
C LEU A 410 5.33 20.98 9.00
N ALA A 411 4.62 21.85 8.30
CA ALA A 411 4.67 23.29 8.52
C ALA A 411 3.27 23.89 8.56
N ASP A 412 3.15 25.01 9.26
CA ASP A 412 1.95 25.83 9.24
C ASP A 412 1.84 26.69 7.96
N ALA A 413 0.72 27.38 7.76
CA ALA A 413 0.48 28.20 6.57
C ALA A 413 1.54 29.27 6.31
N ASP A 414 2.21 29.75 7.37
CA ASP A 414 3.26 30.77 7.31
C ASP A 414 4.64 30.16 7.00
N GLY A 415 4.72 28.83 6.92
CA GLY A 415 5.96 28.08 6.68
C GLY A 415 6.76 27.80 7.95
N THR A 416 6.18 28.03 9.12
CA THR A 416 6.83 27.69 10.40
C THR A 416 6.80 26.17 10.60
N PRO A 417 7.93 25.50 10.82
CA PRO A 417 7.96 24.08 11.11
C PRO A 417 7.16 23.74 12.37
N VAL A 418 6.42 22.64 12.33
CA VAL A 418 5.78 22.04 13.50
C VAL A 418 6.71 20.98 14.04
N GLU A 419 7.07 21.08 15.33
CA GLU A 419 7.87 20.07 16.02
C GLU A 419 7.05 18.81 16.28
N GLY A 420 7.68 17.64 16.13
CA GLY A 420 7.00 16.35 16.28
C GLY A 420 7.96 15.17 16.26
N GLU A 421 7.43 14.01 16.63
CA GLU A 421 8.15 12.74 16.66
C GLU A 421 7.68 11.85 15.50
N ILE A 422 8.63 11.21 14.81
CA ILE A 422 8.34 10.23 13.76
C ILE A 422 8.39 8.83 14.36
N SER A 423 7.39 8.02 14.00
CA SER A 423 7.33 6.59 14.30
C SER A 423 6.89 5.82 13.06
N TRP A 424 7.13 4.52 13.04
CA TRP A 424 6.79 3.63 11.93
C TRP A 424 5.81 2.55 12.37
N GLU A 425 4.72 2.41 11.62
CA GLU A 425 3.67 1.43 11.84
C GLU A 425 3.54 0.48 10.63
N ASN A 426 2.69 -0.54 10.75
CA ASN A 426 2.36 -1.48 9.66
C ASN A 426 3.58 -2.14 9.01
N GLY A 427 4.52 -2.63 9.83
CA GLY A 427 5.74 -3.29 9.35
C GLY A 427 6.68 -2.36 8.58
N GLY A 428 6.65 -1.05 8.87
CA GLY A 428 7.50 -0.04 8.23
C GLY A 428 6.92 0.56 6.96
N THR A 429 5.65 0.32 6.65
CA THR A 429 4.98 0.90 5.46
C THR A 429 4.28 2.22 5.74
N THR A 430 4.02 2.55 7.01
CA THR A 430 3.35 3.79 7.39
C THR A 430 4.27 4.63 8.27
N LEU A 431 4.66 5.80 7.80
CA LEU A 431 5.25 6.85 8.63
C LEU A 431 4.14 7.53 9.41
N VAL A 432 4.32 7.74 10.70
CA VAL A 432 3.40 8.48 11.57
C VAL A 432 4.16 9.58 12.31
N PHE A 433 3.85 10.82 11.95
CA PHE A 433 4.35 12.03 12.59
C PHE A 433 3.37 12.52 13.65
N ARG A 434 3.81 12.61 14.91
CA ARG A 434 3.02 13.05 16.05
C ARG A 434 3.51 14.44 16.49
N PRO A 435 2.70 15.51 16.39
CA PRO A 435 3.08 16.81 16.90
C PRO A 435 3.41 16.75 18.40
N THR A 436 4.47 17.43 18.84
CA THR A 436 4.81 17.53 20.29
C THR A 436 3.95 18.55 21.03
N GLY A 437 3.30 19.45 20.30
CA GLY A 437 2.32 20.40 20.81
C GLY A 437 1.04 20.39 19.99
N ALA A 438 -0.07 20.80 20.61
CA ALA A 438 -1.36 20.94 19.95
C ALA A 438 -1.25 21.88 18.72
N LEU A 439 -1.82 21.46 17.60
CA LEU A 439 -1.99 22.31 16.43
C LEU A 439 -2.90 23.51 16.77
N LYS A 440 -2.75 24.63 16.06
CA LYS A 440 -3.58 25.83 16.22
C LYS A 440 -4.99 25.55 15.66
N PRO A 441 -6.08 25.98 16.33
CA PRO A 441 -7.43 25.89 15.78
C PRO A 441 -7.64 26.90 14.63
N LEU A 442 -8.57 26.61 13.71
CA LEU A 442 -8.86 27.44 12.53
C LEU A 442 -7.61 27.80 11.71
N PHE A 443 -6.68 26.85 11.58
CA PHE A 443 -5.39 27.07 10.95
C PHE A 443 -5.12 26.04 9.86
N SER A 444 -4.44 26.48 8.81
CA SER A 444 -4.02 25.61 7.71
C SER A 444 -2.61 25.10 7.95
N TYR A 445 -2.42 23.81 7.72
CA TYR A 445 -1.16 23.11 7.79
C TYR A 445 -0.84 22.43 6.47
N ARG A 446 0.44 22.13 6.25
CA ARG A 446 0.92 21.43 5.07
C ARG A 446 2.07 20.53 5.43
N TRP A 447 1.89 19.23 5.21
CA TRP A 447 3.01 18.32 5.23
C TRP A 447 3.67 18.26 3.85
N ARG A 448 4.98 18.02 3.84
CA ARG A 448 5.81 17.86 2.67
C ARG A 448 6.65 16.60 2.82
N LEU A 449 6.79 15.87 1.73
CA LEU A 449 7.73 14.78 1.57
C LEU A 449 8.54 15.03 0.31
N GLU A 450 9.83 15.30 0.44
CA GLU A 450 10.67 15.58 -0.73
C GLU A 450 10.86 14.37 -1.65
N ALA A 451 11.21 14.63 -2.92
CA ALA A 451 11.63 13.58 -3.84
C ALA A 451 12.91 12.89 -3.35
N GLY A 452 13.17 11.67 -3.84
CA GLY A 452 14.38 10.92 -3.51
C GLY A 452 14.28 10.04 -2.26
N VAL A 453 13.08 9.84 -1.70
CA VAL A 453 12.77 8.73 -0.78
C VAL A 453 13.00 7.41 -1.50
N GLN A 454 13.75 6.49 -0.92
CA GLN A 454 14.11 5.22 -1.56
C GLN A 454 13.52 4.01 -0.84
N ASP A 455 13.41 2.90 -1.55
CA ASP A 455 13.14 1.57 -0.96
C ASP A 455 14.35 0.65 -1.03
N ALA A 456 14.24 -0.53 -0.42
CA ALA A 456 15.29 -1.54 -0.43
C ALA A 456 15.60 -2.12 -1.82
N LEU A 457 14.71 -1.92 -2.81
CA LEU A 457 14.95 -2.31 -4.19
C LEU A 457 15.74 -1.23 -4.95
N GLY A 458 15.88 -0.02 -4.40
CA GLY A 458 16.56 1.11 -5.00
C GLY A 458 15.66 2.01 -5.85
N PHE A 459 14.33 1.81 -5.84
CA PHE A 459 13.42 2.76 -6.47
C PHE A 459 13.29 4.00 -5.59
N ALA A 460 13.22 5.16 -6.25
CA ALA A 460 13.04 6.43 -5.58
C ALA A 460 11.67 7.05 -5.91
N LEU A 461 11.07 7.75 -4.95
CA LEU A 461 9.94 8.64 -5.19
C LEU A 461 10.39 9.79 -6.10
N ALA A 462 9.83 9.85 -7.29
CA ALA A 462 10.28 10.77 -8.34
C ALA A 462 9.93 12.24 -8.06
N GLU A 463 8.78 12.49 -7.42
CA GLU A 463 8.25 13.82 -7.19
C GLU A 463 8.06 14.09 -5.71
N ALA A 464 8.27 15.35 -5.31
CA ALA A 464 7.96 15.79 -3.97
C ALA A 464 6.43 15.86 -3.79
N LEU A 465 5.94 15.37 -2.66
CA LEU A 465 4.54 15.43 -2.28
C LEU A 465 4.33 16.56 -1.27
N SER A 466 3.20 17.25 -1.42
CA SER A 466 2.82 18.36 -0.56
C SER A 466 1.30 18.39 -0.52
N ARG A 467 0.73 18.25 0.68
CA ARG A 467 -0.72 18.24 0.87
C ARG A 467 -1.12 19.12 2.05
N PRO A 468 -2.11 20.00 1.88
CA PRO A 468 -2.66 20.78 2.97
C PRO A 468 -3.70 19.97 3.76
N PHE A 469 -3.94 20.38 5.01
CA PHE A 469 -5.12 20.06 5.79
C PHE A 469 -5.45 21.22 6.73
N ASP A 470 -6.71 21.34 7.14
CA ASP A 470 -7.18 22.44 7.97
C ASP A 470 -7.69 21.94 9.32
N THR A 471 -7.46 22.68 10.39
CA THR A 471 -8.05 22.40 11.70
C THR A 471 -9.42 23.05 11.85
N ALA A 472 -10.36 22.35 12.49
CA ALA A 472 -11.71 22.83 12.70
C ALA A 472 -11.79 24.00 13.70
N ALA A 473 -12.87 24.78 13.60
CA ALA A 473 -13.31 25.63 14.69
C ALA A 473 -13.58 24.80 15.95
N ILE A 474 -13.29 25.34 17.13
CA ILE A 474 -13.61 24.70 18.41
C ILE A 474 -15.13 24.63 18.64
N VAL A 475 -15.88 25.63 18.16
CA VAL A 475 -17.34 25.69 18.29
C VAL A 475 -18.02 25.24 17.00
N GLY A 476 -18.99 24.34 17.14
CA GLY A 476 -19.86 23.88 16.06
C GLY A 476 -21.16 24.67 16.01
N VAL A 477 -22.22 24.12 16.62
CA VAL A 477 -23.58 24.69 16.56
C VAL A 477 -23.88 25.52 17.81
N ARG A 478 -24.48 26.68 17.60
CA ARG A 478 -25.01 27.58 18.65
C ARG A 478 -26.52 27.64 18.54
N ASP A 479 -27.22 27.42 19.64
CA ASP A 479 -28.68 27.46 19.69
C ASP A 479 -29.14 28.12 21.00
N PRO A 480 -29.77 29.31 20.99
CA PRO A 480 -30.11 30.10 19.82
C PRO A 480 -28.89 30.54 19.00
N GLY A 481 -29.04 30.51 17.68
CA GLY A 481 -28.02 30.95 16.75
C GLY A 481 -27.83 32.47 16.76
N PRO A 482 -26.77 32.97 16.11
CA PRO A 482 -26.57 34.39 15.88
C PRO A 482 -27.77 35.03 15.20
N ASP A 483 -28.21 36.16 15.74
CA ASP A 483 -29.30 36.99 15.25
C ASP A 483 -30.63 36.24 15.12
N ALA A 484 -30.81 35.18 15.93
CA ALA A 484 -32.08 34.49 16.02
C ALA A 484 -33.15 35.43 16.61
N ASP A 485 -34.23 35.61 15.85
CA ASP A 485 -35.39 36.38 16.27
C ASP A 485 -36.47 35.47 16.84
N VAL A 486 -37.15 35.95 17.90
CA VAL A 486 -38.29 35.27 18.54
C VAL A 486 -37.90 33.92 19.16
N VAL A 487 -36.90 33.94 20.03
CA VAL A 487 -36.50 32.78 20.84
C VAL A 487 -37.50 32.55 21.96
N SER A 488 -38.00 31.32 22.07
CA SER A 488 -38.96 30.97 23.12
C SER A 488 -38.41 31.21 24.53
N LEU A 489 -39.23 31.73 25.44
CA LEU A 489 -38.78 32.15 26.78
C LEU A 489 -38.25 31.01 27.66
N THR A 490 -38.57 29.74 27.34
CA THR A 490 -38.05 28.55 28.04
C THR A 490 -36.96 27.81 27.28
N ARG A 491 -36.51 28.31 26.12
CA ARG A 491 -35.53 27.60 25.29
C ARG A 491 -34.14 27.64 25.95
N PRO A 492 -33.49 26.52 26.27
CA PRO A 492 -32.14 26.56 26.83
C PRO A 492 -31.13 27.06 25.78
N LEU A 493 -30.04 27.67 26.25
CA LEU A 493 -28.87 27.98 25.43
C LEU A 493 -28.00 26.73 25.32
N ARG A 494 -27.69 26.28 24.10
CA ARG A 494 -26.89 25.11 23.78
C ARG A 494 -25.69 25.52 22.94
N LEU A 495 -24.49 25.16 23.40
CA LEU A 495 -23.21 25.39 22.73
C LEU A 495 -22.55 24.04 22.45
N SER A 496 -22.63 23.57 21.21
CA SER A 496 -22.00 22.31 20.79
C SER A 496 -20.58 22.58 20.32
N PHE A 497 -19.60 21.93 20.96
CA PHE A 497 -18.19 21.98 20.60
C PHE A 497 -17.85 20.85 19.62
N THR A 498 -16.84 21.07 18.77
CA THR A 498 -16.37 20.06 17.80
C THR A 498 -15.40 19.05 18.43
N ARG A 499 -15.03 19.27 19.69
CA ARG A 499 -14.07 18.48 20.44
C ARG A 499 -14.32 18.60 21.96
N PRO A 500 -13.73 17.72 22.77
CA PRO A 500 -13.81 17.81 24.22
C PRO A 500 -13.22 19.11 24.76
N MET A 501 -13.93 19.75 25.69
CA MET A 501 -13.55 21.02 26.29
C MET A 501 -13.15 20.90 27.77
N ASP A 502 -12.34 21.84 28.26
CA ASP A 502 -12.21 22.08 29.69
C ASP A 502 -13.49 22.77 30.19
N ARG A 503 -14.32 22.01 30.90
CA ARG A 503 -15.66 22.46 31.32
C ARG A 503 -15.60 23.64 32.27
N ASP A 504 -14.67 23.63 33.22
CA ASP A 504 -14.52 24.71 34.20
C ASP A 504 -14.11 26.01 33.50
N SER A 505 -13.22 25.90 32.51
CA SER A 505 -12.81 27.02 31.68
C SER A 505 -13.96 27.60 30.85
N VAL A 506 -14.77 26.74 30.22
CA VAL A 506 -15.94 27.17 29.44
C VAL A 506 -16.98 27.84 30.33
N GLU A 507 -17.29 27.27 31.49
CA GLU A 507 -18.28 27.80 32.43
C GLU A 507 -17.86 29.16 32.99
N ALA A 508 -16.58 29.32 33.34
CA ALA A 508 -16.04 30.60 33.81
C ALA A 508 -15.98 31.66 32.70
N GLY A 509 -15.77 31.26 31.45
CA GLY A 509 -15.64 32.15 30.30
C GLY A 509 -16.96 32.49 29.60
N LEU A 510 -18.09 31.90 30.00
CA LEU A 510 -19.41 32.17 29.43
C LEU A 510 -20.06 33.39 30.11
N VAL A 511 -20.33 34.43 29.33
CA VAL A 511 -20.95 35.67 29.81
C VAL A 511 -22.22 35.97 29.02
N LEU A 512 -23.32 36.19 29.74
CA LEU A 512 -24.62 36.60 29.20
C LEU A 512 -24.93 38.05 29.59
N THR A 513 -25.41 38.85 28.64
CA THR A 513 -25.82 40.24 28.86
C THR A 513 -27.22 40.48 28.27
N PRO A 514 -28.23 40.88 29.05
CA PRO A 514 -28.22 41.08 30.51
C PRO A 514 -27.83 39.82 31.29
N ALA A 515 -27.21 39.99 32.46
CA ALA A 515 -26.86 38.86 33.31
C ALA A 515 -28.12 38.20 33.87
N LEU A 516 -28.15 36.87 33.86
CA LEU A 516 -29.22 36.06 34.46
C LEU A 516 -28.65 34.83 35.16
N GLN A 517 -29.38 34.32 36.14
CA GLN A 517 -29.04 33.05 36.80
C GLN A 517 -29.66 31.88 36.04
N GLY A 518 -28.98 30.74 36.10
CA GLY A 518 -29.41 29.51 35.47
C GLY A 518 -28.52 28.33 35.84
N GLU A 519 -28.96 27.15 35.44
CA GLU A 519 -28.24 25.90 35.64
C GLU A 519 -27.42 25.56 34.40
N ILE A 520 -26.17 25.16 34.58
CA ILE A 520 -25.33 24.62 33.50
C ILE A 520 -25.30 23.09 33.63
N ALA A 521 -25.58 22.42 32.52
CA ALA A 521 -25.42 20.99 32.35
C ALA A 521 -24.60 20.69 31.09
N TRP A 522 -24.02 19.49 31.03
CA TRP A 522 -23.23 19.03 29.88
C TRP A 522 -23.83 17.76 29.28
N GLU A 523 -24.16 17.81 27.99
CA GLU A 523 -24.62 16.68 27.20
C GLU A 523 -23.52 16.31 26.19
N GLY A 524 -22.62 15.39 26.56
CA GLY A 524 -21.42 15.10 25.77
C GLY A 524 -20.49 16.32 25.68
N ASP A 525 -20.21 16.77 24.46
CA ASP A 525 -19.44 18.00 24.14
C ASP A 525 -20.37 19.21 23.91
N THR A 526 -21.58 19.20 24.46
CA THR A 526 -22.51 20.33 24.39
C THR A 526 -22.77 20.90 25.77
N LEU A 527 -22.46 22.18 25.97
CA LEU A 527 -22.90 22.93 27.14
C LEU A 527 -24.38 23.31 26.96
N VAL A 528 -25.19 23.10 28.00
CA VAL A 528 -26.61 23.44 28.06
C VAL A 528 -26.84 24.34 29.27
N PHE A 529 -27.12 25.62 29.02
CA PHE A 529 -27.48 26.60 30.03
C PHE A 529 -29.01 26.80 30.03
N THR A 530 -29.63 26.53 31.17
CA THR A 530 -31.08 26.68 31.38
C THR A 530 -31.34 27.88 32.31
N PRO A 531 -31.90 28.99 31.79
CA PRO A 531 -32.30 30.12 32.63
C PRO A 531 -33.27 29.70 33.74
N GLN A 532 -33.01 30.11 34.99
CA GLN A 532 -33.82 29.70 36.15
C GLN A 532 -35.27 30.18 36.04
N ASP A 533 -35.46 31.44 35.64
CA ASP A 533 -36.79 32.08 35.50
C ASP A 533 -37.21 32.24 34.02
N GLY A 534 -36.52 31.56 33.10
CA GLY A 534 -36.65 31.81 31.66
C GLY A 534 -35.95 33.09 31.19
N TRP A 535 -36.05 33.37 29.89
CA TRP A 535 -35.59 34.64 29.32
C TRP A 535 -36.58 35.77 29.63
N GLN A 536 -36.08 37.00 29.81
CA GLN A 536 -36.94 38.18 29.84
C GLN A 536 -37.53 38.41 28.46
N GLY A 537 -38.82 38.72 28.36
CA GLY A 537 -39.48 38.84 27.06
C GLY A 537 -39.13 40.11 26.27
N GLY A 538 -38.95 39.96 24.95
CA GLY A 538 -38.63 41.05 24.02
C GLY A 538 -37.22 41.61 24.15
N THR A 539 -36.34 40.91 24.87
CA THR A 539 -35.01 41.35 25.26
C THR A 539 -33.95 40.84 24.28
N ASP A 540 -33.03 41.73 23.90
CA ASP A 540 -31.84 41.38 23.13
C ASP A 540 -30.77 40.85 24.09
N TYR A 541 -30.45 39.55 23.97
CA TYR A 541 -29.41 38.89 24.74
C TYR A 541 -28.12 38.78 23.92
N LYS A 542 -27.01 39.20 24.51
CA LYS A 542 -25.66 38.99 23.98
C LYS A 542 -24.97 37.87 24.74
N VAL A 543 -24.54 36.85 24.01
CA VAL A 543 -23.70 35.77 24.52
C VAL A 543 -22.25 36.09 24.15
N ARG A 544 -21.34 35.88 25.10
CA ARG A 544 -19.89 35.95 24.88
C ARG A 544 -19.24 34.71 25.49
N LEU A 545 -18.30 34.14 24.75
CA LEU A 545 -17.39 33.10 25.23
C LEU A 545 -15.96 33.64 25.11
N ASP A 546 -15.24 33.71 26.23
CA ASP A 546 -13.92 34.32 26.29
C ASP A 546 -12.88 33.57 25.45
N ALA A 547 -11.87 34.29 24.93
CA ALA A 547 -10.78 33.71 24.14
C ALA A 547 -9.90 32.75 24.96
N GLU A 548 -9.86 32.93 26.29
CA GLU A 548 -9.11 32.11 27.24
C GLU A 548 -9.78 30.76 27.52
N VAL A 549 -10.98 30.51 26.98
CA VAL A 549 -11.65 29.22 27.09
C VAL A 549 -10.82 28.14 26.40
N ARG A 550 -10.56 27.04 27.13
CA ARG A 550 -9.64 25.98 26.70
C ARG A 550 -10.38 24.71 26.30
N ASP A 551 -9.82 24.02 25.32
CA ASP A 551 -10.19 22.63 25.06
C ASP A 551 -9.53 21.67 26.07
N ALA A 552 -9.88 20.38 26.02
CA ALA A 552 -9.31 19.38 26.92
C ALA A 552 -7.78 19.21 26.79
N SER A 553 -7.16 19.73 25.72
CA SER A 553 -5.72 19.76 25.57
C SER A 553 -5.05 21.03 26.12
N GLY A 554 -5.86 21.97 26.61
CA GLY A 554 -5.40 23.26 27.12
C GLY A 554 -5.26 24.35 26.05
N ALA A 555 -5.62 24.08 24.79
CA ALA A 555 -5.53 25.06 23.71
C ALA A 555 -6.70 26.07 23.81
N PRO A 556 -6.44 27.39 23.70
CA PRO A 556 -7.48 28.41 23.82
C PRO A 556 -8.34 28.52 22.54
N LEU A 557 -9.48 29.22 22.63
CA LEU A 557 -10.45 29.43 21.55
C LEU A 557 -9.94 30.24 20.33
N ALA A 558 -8.66 30.63 20.34
CA ALA A 558 -7.96 31.60 19.48
C ALA A 558 -8.52 33.03 19.53
N GLU A 559 -9.84 33.20 19.50
CA GLU A 559 -10.52 34.49 19.63
C GLU A 559 -11.79 34.36 20.48
N ALA A 560 -12.23 35.46 21.08
CA ALA A 560 -13.46 35.46 21.86
C ALA A 560 -14.67 35.42 20.91
N LEU A 561 -15.61 34.53 21.16
CA LEU A 561 -16.86 34.51 20.41
C LEU A 561 -17.87 35.45 21.04
N SER A 562 -18.64 36.13 20.20
CA SER A 562 -19.80 36.88 20.67
C SER A 562 -20.89 36.94 19.62
N TRP A 563 -22.14 36.75 20.04
CA TRP A 563 -23.31 36.86 19.18
C TRP A 563 -24.52 37.30 20.00
N THR A 564 -25.58 37.68 19.29
CA THR A 564 -26.84 38.15 19.87
C THR A 564 -28.01 37.26 19.45
N PHE A 565 -29.07 37.23 20.26
CA PHE A 565 -30.39 36.72 19.88
C PHE A 565 -31.47 37.51 20.62
N ARG A 566 -32.71 37.49 20.11
CA ARG A 566 -33.85 38.18 20.73
C ARG A 566 -34.89 37.19 21.23
N SER A 567 -35.27 37.32 22.50
CA SER A 567 -36.38 36.55 23.07
C SER A 567 -37.75 37.03 22.56
N GLU A 568 -38.73 36.14 22.51
CA GLU A 568 -40.11 36.50 22.21
C GLU A 568 -40.69 37.46 23.27
N PRO A 569 -41.65 38.33 22.96
CA PRO A 569 -42.31 39.15 23.98
C PRO A 569 -43.19 38.29 24.89
N PHE A 570 -43.38 38.72 26.15
CA PHE A 570 -44.32 38.06 27.06
C PHE A 570 -45.76 38.07 26.50
N LEU A 571 -46.19 39.18 25.90
CA LEU A 571 -47.48 39.29 25.23
C LEU A 571 -47.29 38.97 23.75
N VAL A 572 -47.76 37.80 23.34
CA VAL A 572 -47.63 37.28 21.98
C VAL A 572 -48.74 37.83 21.08
N GLU A 573 -49.95 37.95 21.61
CA GLU A 573 -51.11 38.42 20.85
C GLU A 573 -52.07 39.18 21.76
N ALA A 574 -52.60 40.30 21.26
CA ALA A 574 -53.70 41.00 21.90
C ALA A 574 -54.80 41.25 20.86
N SER A 575 -55.98 40.66 21.10
CA SER A 575 -57.19 40.94 20.34
C SER A 575 -58.07 41.86 21.15
N VAL A 576 -58.15 43.11 20.70
CA VAL A 576 -59.03 44.14 21.28
C VAL A 576 -60.13 44.46 20.28
N PRO A 577 -61.40 44.56 20.72
CA PRO A 577 -62.47 45.08 19.88
C PRO A 577 -62.10 46.44 19.28
N ALA A 578 -62.07 46.54 17.94
CA ALA A 578 -61.73 47.77 17.23
C ALA A 578 -62.64 47.95 16.00
N GLY A 579 -63.07 49.18 15.72
CA GLY A 579 -63.94 49.55 14.59
C GLY A 579 -65.04 50.55 14.96
N GLU A 580 -65.77 51.05 13.96
CA GLU A 580 -66.86 52.03 14.15
C GLU A 580 -68.09 51.45 14.86
N VAL A 581 -68.33 50.15 14.73
CA VAL A 581 -69.46 49.45 15.36
C VAL A 581 -68.94 48.28 16.20
N LEU A 582 -68.92 48.45 17.51
CA LEU A 582 -68.52 47.43 18.49
C LEU A 582 -69.77 46.75 19.07
N ARG A 583 -69.70 45.43 19.31
CA ARG A 583 -70.75 44.73 20.08
C ARG A 583 -70.38 44.81 21.57
N LEU A 584 -71.33 45.22 22.40
CA LEU A 584 -71.17 45.53 23.84
C LEU A 584 -70.63 44.37 24.73
N ALA A 585 -70.43 43.16 24.20
CA ALA A 585 -69.95 41.99 24.95
C ALA A 585 -68.82 41.24 24.22
N GLN A 586 -68.06 41.91 23.35
CA GLN A 586 -66.88 41.28 22.73
C GLN A 586 -65.75 41.13 23.76
N PRO A 587 -65.13 39.94 23.87
CA PRO A 587 -64.05 39.73 24.81
C PRO A 587 -62.76 40.39 24.31
N LEU A 588 -62.01 40.99 25.24
CA LEU A 588 -60.59 41.28 25.07
C LEU A 588 -59.81 39.99 25.30
N GLN A 589 -58.93 39.61 24.38
CA GLN A 589 -58.13 38.38 24.50
C GLN A 589 -56.65 38.72 24.48
N LEU A 590 -55.93 38.29 25.51
CA LEU A 590 -54.47 38.39 25.62
C LEU A 590 -53.88 36.98 25.60
N ARG A 591 -52.89 36.73 24.75
CA ARG A 591 -52.12 35.49 24.70
C ARG A 591 -50.69 35.77 25.13
N PHE A 592 -50.26 35.09 26.18
CA PHE A 592 -48.90 35.19 26.70
C PHE A 592 -48.02 34.03 26.25
N ALA A 593 -46.71 34.26 26.18
CA ALA A 593 -45.69 33.27 25.79
C ALA A 593 -45.44 32.23 26.90
N LEU A 594 -45.70 32.61 28.15
CA LEU A 594 -45.53 31.78 29.34
C LEU A 594 -46.78 31.83 30.23
N PRO A 595 -46.96 30.84 31.13
CA PRO A 595 -47.90 30.96 32.23
C PRO A 595 -47.61 32.24 33.03
N MET A 596 -48.62 33.10 33.15
CA MET A 596 -48.49 34.35 33.90
C MET A 596 -49.05 34.19 35.31
N ASP A 597 -48.44 34.86 36.27
CA ASP A 597 -49.06 35.06 37.58
C ASP A 597 -50.37 35.84 37.41
N ARG A 598 -51.49 35.23 37.81
CA ARG A 598 -52.82 35.76 37.53
C ARG A 598 -53.06 37.11 38.23
N ALA A 599 -52.66 37.18 39.51
CA ALA A 599 -52.80 38.38 40.31
C ALA A 599 -51.95 39.55 39.77
N SER A 600 -50.78 39.25 39.19
CA SER A 600 -49.92 40.26 38.54
C SER A 600 -50.58 40.85 37.32
N VAL A 601 -51.15 40.02 36.43
CA VAL A 601 -51.84 40.52 35.23
C VAL A 601 -53.09 41.30 35.60
N GLU A 602 -53.87 40.82 36.57
CA GLU A 602 -55.05 41.54 37.10
C GLU A 602 -54.68 42.93 37.63
N ARG A 603 -53.58 43.04 38.40
CA ARG A 603 -53.08 44.33 38.91
C ARG A 603 -52.54 45.24 37.81
N ALA A 604 -51.98 44.67 36.74
CA ALA A 604 -51.34 45.41 35.66
C ALA A 604 -52.32 45.84 34.56
N LEU A 605 -53.44 45.14 34.39
CA LEU A 605 -54.43 45.44 33.36
C LEU A 605 -55.28 46.65 33.77
N VAL A 606 -55.23 47.71 32.97
CA VAL A 606 -56.05 48.91 33.16
C VAL A 606 -56.98 49.07 31.95
N ILE A 607 -58.28 49.19 32.19
CA ILE A 607 -59.28 49.52 31.17
C ILE A 607 -59.82 50.91 31.49
N ALA A 608 -59.72 51.82 30.52
CA ALA A 608 -60.20 53.20 30.67
C ALA A 608 -61.24 53.52 29.56
N PRO A 609 -62.45 54.01 29.92
CA PRO A 609 -62.95 54.25 31.28
C PRO A 609 -63.14 52.93 32.06
N ASP A 610 -63.18 53.01 33.39
CA ASP A 610 -63.37 51.84 34.25
C ASP A 610 -64.64 51.09 33.82
N THR A 611 -64.44 49.83 33.43
CA THR A 611 -65.45 49.01 32.77
C THR A 611 -65.56 47.68 33.53
N PRO A 612 -66.74 47.34 34.10
CA PRO A 612 -66.93 46.08 34.80
C PRO A 612 -66.66 44.88 33.89
N GLY A 613 -65.86 43.93 34.37
CA GLY A 613 -65.54 42.69 33.65
C GLY A 613 -64.91 41.64 34.56
N GLU A 614 -64.80 40.41 34.05
CA GLU A 614 -64.16 39.28 34.73
C GLU A 614 -63.04 38.73 33.84
N LEU A 615 -61.86 38.46 34.43
CA LEU A 615 -60.74 37.86 33.73
C LEU A 615 -60.83 36.33 33.80
N THR A 616 -61.00 35.69 32.65
CA THR A 616 -61.01 34.23 32.52
C THR A 616 -59.70 33.72 31.94
N TRP A 617 -59.08 32.75 32.60
CA TRP A 617 -57.81 32.15 32.20
C TRP A 617 -58.03 30.83 31.46
N SER A 618 -57.29 30.60 30.37
CA SER A 618 -57.30 29.33 29.65
C SER A 618 -55.88 28.93 29.26
N ASP A 619 -55.52 27.66 29.43
CA ASP A 619 -54.20 27.12 29.06
C ASP A 619 -54.13 26.80 27.56
N GLY A 620 -54.79 27.60 26.71
CA GLY A 620 -54.86 27.43 25.26
C GLY A 620 -56.05 26.60 24.76
N ASP A 621 -56.63 25.73 25.60
CA ASP A 621 -57.83 24.97 25.26
C ASP A 621 -59.08 25.78 25.59
N ARG A 622 -59.60 26.52 24.61
CA ARG A 622 -60.84 27.31 24.74
C ARG A 622 -62.02 26.42 25.12
N THR A 623 -62.35 26.33 26.41
CA THR A 623 -63.60 25.77 26.91
C THR A 623 -64.44 26.87 27.52
N LEU A 624 -65.62 27.12 26.93
CA LEU A 624 -66.59 28.09 27.45
C LEU A 624 -67.76 27.30 28.07
N PRO A 625 -68.05 27.43 29.37
CA PRO A 625 -69.23 26.83 29.96
C PRO A 625 -70.48 27.58 29.46
N LEU A 626 -71.33 26.90 28.69
CA LEU A 626 -72.49 27.51 28.02
C LEU A 626 -73.84 27.18 28.68
N ASP A 627 -73.91 26.05 29.40
CA ASP A 627 -75.12 25.59 30.08
C ASP A 627 -74.78 24.47 31.07
N TYR A 628 -75.64 24.24 32.07
CA TYR A 628 -75.52 23.12 33.01
C TYR A 628 -76.88 22.50 33.36
N ARG A 629 -76.87 21.23 33.78
CA ARG A 629 -78.05 20.54 34.31
C ARG A 629 -77.67 19.87 35.63
N VAL A 630 -78.51 20.05 36.63
CA VAL A 630 -78.35 19.39 37.94
C VAL A 630 -79.08 18.05 37.87
N TYR A 631 -78.38 16.96 38.17
CA TYR A 631 -78.96 15.62 38.21
C TYR A 631 -79.52 15.33 39.62
N ASP A 632 -80.85 15.36 39.77
CA ASP A 632 -81.56 15.08 41.02
C ASP A 632 -82.75 14.12 40.78
N LYS A 633 -82.42 12.91 40.31
CA LYS A 633 -83.40 11.87 39.95
C LYS A 633 -84.48 11.59 41.00
N PRO A 634 -84.21 11.60 42.32
CA PRO A 634 -85.26 11.41 43.32
C PRO A 634 -86.34 12.49 43.30
N LYS A 635 -86.01 13.72 42.90
CA LYS A 635 -86.96 14.84 42.83
C LYS A 635 -87.65 14.98 41.48
N ASP A 636 -86.90 14.84 40.39
CA ASP A 636 -87.40 15.15 39.04
C ASP A 636 -87.70 13.91 38.19
N GLY A 637 -87.29 12.72 38.62
CA GLY A 637 -87.42 11.47 37.88
C GLY A 637 -86.57 11.39 36.60
N LEU A 638 -85.78 12.43 36.28
CA LEU A 638 -85.01 12.52 35.05
C LEU A 638 -83.71 11.72 35.15
N THR A 639 -83.36 11.06 34.05
CA THR A 639 -82.07 10.38 33.91
C THR A 639 -81.02 11.33 33.37
N LYS A 640 -79.74 10.97 33.53
CA LYS A 640 -78.64 11.70 32.89
C LYS A 640 -78.80 11.81 31.36
N ASN A 641 -79.41 10.82 30.72
CA ASN A 641 -79.69 10.86 29.28
C ASN A 641 -80.79 11.87 28.93
N ASP A 642 -81.77 12.09 29.81
CA ASP A 642 -82.79 13.13 29.63
C ASP A 642 -82.15 14.52 29.69
N HIS A 643 -81.28 14.76 30.68
CA HIS A 643 -80.53 16.02 30.75
C HIS A 643 -79.60 16.23 29.55
N PHE A 644 -78.95 15.16 29.05
CA PHE A 644 -78.14 15.25 27.82
C PHE A 644 -79.00 15.72 26.63
N ARG A 645 -80.14 15.07 26.40
CA ARG A 645 -81.03 15.43 25.28
C ARG A 645 -81.59 16.84 25.42
N ASP A 646 -81.94 17.26 26.63
CA ASP A 646 -82.39 18.63 26.88
C ASP A 646 -81.27 19.65 26.61
N LEU A 647 -80.01 19.36 26.98
CA LEU A 647 -78.87 20.23 26.69
C LEU A 647 -78.65 20.39 25.17
N ILE A 648 -78.74 19.30 24.40
CA ILE A 648 -78.67 19.35 22.93
C ILE A 648 -79.84 20.15 22.34
N ALA A 649 -81.06 19.93 22.84
CA ALA A 649 -82.24 20.68 22.40
C ALA A 649 -82.14 22.18 22.73
N ALA A 650 -81.66 22.53 23.92
CA ALA A 650 -81.42 23.90 24.34
C ALA A 650 -80.37 24.57 23.44
N ALA A 651 -79.25 23.90 23.17
CA ALA A 651 -78.23 24.39 22.23
C ALA A 651 -78.83 24.64 20.83
N LYS A 652 -79.70 23.74 20.33
CA LYS A 652 -80.34 23.92 19.03
C LYS A 652 -81.30 25.11 19.03
N ARG A 653 -82.13 25.26 20.06
CA ARG A 653 -83.03 26.42 20.25
C ARG A 653 -82.26 27.75 20.31
N ARG A 654 -81.06 27.74 20.91
CA ARG A 654 -80.15 28.89 20.99
C ARG A 654 -79.37 29.15 19.69
N GLY A 655 -79.59 28.37 18.63
CA GLY A 655 -79.02 28.61 17.31
C GLY A 655 -77.58 28.11 17.12
N PHE A 656 -77.07 27.24 18.00
CA PHE A 656 -75.71 26.70 17.87
C PHE A 656 -75.52 25.93 16.55
N ARG A 657 -74.32 26.04 15.97
CA ARG A 657 -73.89 25.30 14.77
C ARG A 657 -72.50 24.70 14.99
N PRO A 658 -72.34 23.77 15.96
CA PRO A 658 -71.05 23.15 16.23
C PRO A 658 -70.63 22.27 15.06
N ARG A 659 -69.32 22.21 14.78
CA ARG A 659 -68.76 21.26 13.81
C ARG A 659 -68.94 19.82 14.27
N ALA A 660 -68.82 19.56 15.57
CA ALA A 660 -69.09 18.28 16.21
C ALA A 660 -69.53 18.46 17.67
N VAL A 661 -70.31 17.52 18.19
CA VAL A 661 -70.64 17.39 19.61
C VAL A 661 -69.81 16.26 20.19
N LEU A 662 -68.96 16.59 21.17
CA LEU A 662 -68.13 15.63 21.88
C LEU A 662 -68.78 15.29 23.22
N PHE A 663 -68.89 14.00 23.53
CA PHE A 663 -69.45 13.55 24.81
C PHE A 663 -68.94 12.17 25.20
N ASP A 664 -68.97 11.91 26.51
CA ASP A 664 -68.48 10.68 27.10
C ASP A 664 -69.27 9.43 26.65
N ARG A 665 -68.57 8.29 26.59
CA ARG A 665 -69.10 6.98 26.20
C ARG A 665 -70.35 6.51 26.94
N TRP A 666 -70.58 6.99 28.17
CA TRP A 666 -71.76 6.65 28.95
C TRP A 666 -73.07 7.21 28.35
N TYR A 667 -72.97 8.24 27.49
CA TYR A 667 -74.10 8.86 26.79
C TYR A 667 -74.34 8.34 25.36
N SER A 668 -73.64 7.27 24.95
CA SER A 668 -73.74 6.66 23.62
C SER A 668 -75.02 5.85 23.35
N SER A 669 -76.13 6.16 24.03
CA SER A 669 -77.42 5.50 23.77
C SER A 669 -77.93 5.85 22.38
N LEU A 670 -78.64 4.92 21.71
CA LEU A 670 -79.14 5.12 20.35
C LEU A 670 -79.99 6.40 20.24
N ASP A 671 -80.80 6.70 21.25
CA ASP A 671 -81.67 7.87 21.27
C ASP A 671 -80.88 9.18 21.36
N ASN A 672 -79.78 9.21 22.13
CA ASN A 672 -78.91 10.38 22.19
C ASN A 672 -78.17 10.61 20.87
N LEU A 673 -77.68 9.54 20.24
CA LEU A 673 -77.00 9.63 18.94
C LEU A 673 -77.97 10.16 17.86
N LYS A 674 -79.21 9.65 17.85
CA LYS A 674 -80.28 10.16 16.97
C LYS A 674 -80.60 11.62 17.27
N GLN A 675 -80.68 12.03 18.54
CA GLN A 675 -80.96 13.42 18.93
C GLN A 675 -79.93 14.39 18.33
N VAL A 676 -78.63 14.09 18.45
CA VAL A 676 -77.57 14.94 17.88
C VAL A 676 -77.66 14.96 16.35
N ARG A 677 -77.91 13.81 15.72
CA ARG A 677 -78.07 13.71 14.26
C ARG A 677 -79.29 14.48 13.75
N THR A 678 -80.42 14.47 14.46
CA THR A 678 -81.63 15.24 14.12
C THR A 678 -81.37 16.75 14.14
N CYS A 679 -80.43 17.22 14.97
CA CYS A 679 -79.99 18.61 14.96
C CYS A 679 -79.12 18.98 13.73
N GLY A 680 -78.74 18.00 12.90
CA GLY A 680 -77.85 18.15 11.76
C GLY A 680 -76.37 18.25 12.15
N TRP A 681 -76.01 17.77 13.34
CA TRP A 681 -74.66 17.88 13.88
C TRP A 681 -73.93 16.55 13.85
N THR A 682 -72.62 16.60 13.60
CA THR A 682 -71.73 15.45 13.76
C THR A 682 -71.54 15.17 15.25
N PHE A 683 -71.45 13.90 15.66
CA PHE A 683 -71.03 13.54 17.01
C PHE A 683 -69.70 12.80 16.99
N LEU A 684 -68.93 12.96 18.05
CA LEU A 684 -67.77 12.13 18.35
C LEU A 684 -67.90 11.62 19.78
N THR A 685 -67.98 10.30 19.93
CA THR A 685 -68.03 9.64 21.23
C THR A 685 -67.38 8.28 21.12
N GLN A 686 -66.94 7.75 22.26
CA GLN A 686 -66.48 6.36 22.34
C GLN A 686 -67.67 5.44 22.62
N LEU A 687 -67.61 4.19 22.18
CA LEU A 687 -68.61 3.18 22.52
C LEU A 687 -68.08 2.30 23.66
N LYS A 688 -68.94 1.99 24.63
CA LYS A 688 -68.59 1.01 25.66
C LYS A 688 -68.61 -0.40 25.06
N ALA A 689 -67.66 -1.24 25.46
CA ALA A 689 -67.49 -2.61 24.94
C ALA A 689 -68.78 -3.46 24.97
N ASN A 690 -69.68 -3.20 25.93
CA ASN A 690 -70.96 -3.90 26.08
C ASN A 690 -72.09 -3.36 25.18
N ARG A 691 -71.82 -2.39 24.30
CA ARG A 691 -72.78 -1.94 23.28
C ARG A 691 -72.75 -2.90 22.10
N LYS A 692 -73.94 -3.17 21.55
CA LYS A 692 -74.06 -3.93 20.31
C LYS A 692 -74.19 -2.96 19.15
N VAL A 693 -73.35 -3.13 18.14
CA VAL A 693 -73.34 -2.36 16.90
C VAL A 693 -73.51 -3.30 15.71
N ASP A 694 -74.11 -2.80 14.65
CA ASP A 694 -74.17 -3.52 13.39
C ASP A 694 -73.26 -2.80 12.39
N LEU A 695 -72.05 -3.33 12.22
CA LEU A 695 -71.03 -2.74 11.35
C LEU A 695 -71.32 -3.03 9.87
N ASP A 696 -71.88 -4.21 9.57
CA ASP A 696 -71.98 -4.75 8.22
C ASP A 696 -73.44 -4.94 7.74
N ARG A 697 -74.42 -4.46 8.52
CA ARG A 697 -75.86 -4.68 8.33
C ARG A 697 -76.26 -6.16 8.36
N GLN A 698 -75.52 -6.97 9.12
CA GLN A 698 -75.75 -8.41 9.27
C GLN A 698 -76.16 -8.80 10.70
N GLY A 699 -76.53 -7.81 11.51
CA GLY A 699 -77.00 -8.00 12.88
C GLY A 699 -76.07 -7.41 13.95
N TYR A 700 -76.67 -7.14 15.11
CA TYR A 700 -76.00 -6.47 16.22
C TYR A 700 -74.98 -7.37 16.95
N ARG A 701 -73.70 -6.98 16.93
CA ARG A 701 -72.58 -7.65 17.62
C ARG A 701 -71.94 -6.73 18.66
N ALA A 702 -71.39 -7.27 19.75
CA ALA A 702 -70.71 -6.45 20.75
C ALA A 702 -69.48 -5.74 20.13
N VAL A 703 -69.19 -4.51 20.58
CA VAL A 703 -68.07 -3.69 20.07
C VAL A 703 -66.70 -4.31 20.42
N ALA A 704 -66.60 -5.03 21.54
CA ALA A 704 -65.43 -5.84 21.84
C ALA A 704 -65.68 -7.29 21.42
N LEU A 705 -64.76 -7.84 20.62
CA LEU A 705 -64.55 -9.29 20.56
C LEU A 705 -64.07 -9.70 21.96
N THR A 706 -64.77 -10.61 22.61
CA THR A 706 -64.27 -11.24 23.85
C THR A 706 -62.88 -11.83 23.66
#